data_AF-A0A287ATY3-F1
#
_entry.id   AF-A0A287ATY3-F1
#
_cell.length_a   1.000
_cell.length_b   1.000
_cell.length_c   1.000
_cell.angle_alpha   90.00
_cell.angle_beta   90.00
_cell.angle_gamma   90.00
#
_symmetry.space_group_name_H-M   'P 1'
#
loop_
_entity.id
_entity.type
_entity.pdbx_description
1 polymer ?
#
loop_
_entity_poly.entity_id
_entity_poly.type
_entity_poly.pdbx_seq_one_letter_code
_entity_poly.pdbx_strand_id
1 'polypeptide(L)'
;MSRRNSFHLYQVISLFTFAVGVNICLGFTANRIKRAEGWEEGPPAVLSDSPWTNTSGSCKGRCFELQEAGPPDCRCDNLCKSYSSCCHDFDELCLKTAGGWECTKDRCGEVRNEDNACHCSEDCLAGGDCCTNYQVVCKGESHWVDDDCEEIKAPECPAGFVRPPLIIFSVDGFRASYMKKGSKVMPNIEKLRSCGTHSPYMRPVYPTKTFPNLYTLATGLYPESHGIVGNSMYDPVFDATFHLRGREKFNHRWWGGQPLWITATKQGVKAGTFFWSVVIPHERRILTILQWLTLPDNERPSVYAFYSEQPDFSGHKYGPFGPEMTNPLREIDKTVGQLMDGLKQLKLHRCVNVIFVGDHGMEDVTCDRTEFLSNYLTNVDDITLVPGTLGRIRPKFSNNAKYDPKVIMANLTCKKPDQHFKPYMKQHLPKRLHYANNRRIEDIHLLVERRWHVARKPLDVYKKPSGKCFFQGDHGFDNKVNSMQTVFVGYGPTFKYKTKVPPFENIELYNVMCDLLGLKPAPNNGTHGSLNHLLRTNTFRPTMPEEVTRPNYPGIMYLQSDFDLGCTCDDKVEPKNKLEELNKRLHIKGSTEEPFGPLSQTHMKKLYTPNGETTWGIFEATKRAETRKFRGSKNEIKENVNGNFEPRKERHLLYGRPAVLYRTRYDILYHNDFESGYSEIFLMPLWTSYTVSKQAEVSGIPEHLTSCVRPDVRVSPSFSQSCLAYKNDKQMSYGFLFPPYLSSSPEAKYDAFLVTNMVPMYPAFKRVWNYFQRVLVKKYASERNGVNVISGPIFDYDYDGLHDTQDKIKQYVEGSSIPIPTHYYSIVTSCLDFTQPADKCDGPLSVSSFILPHRPDNEESCNSAEDESKWVEELIKMHTARVRDIEHLTSLDFFRKTSRSYPEILTLKTYLHTYESEI
;
A
#
# COMPACT_ATOMS: atom_id res chain seq x y z
N MET A 1 -40.71 51.26 25.19
CA MET A 1 -40.96 52.56 24.54
C MET A 1 -39.75 52.94 23.71
N SER A 2 -40.01 53.42 22.49
CA SER A 2 -39.11 54.01 21.48
C SER A 2 -37.71 54.50 21.91
N ARG A 3 -36.67 54.21 21.11
CA ARG A 3 -35.98 55.24 20.30
C ARG A 3 -34.98 54.64 19.29
N ARG A 4 -35.17 55.04 18.02
CA ARG A 4 -34.19 54.96 16.91
C ARG A 4 -32.99 55.88 17.21
N ASN A 5 -31.80 55.51 16.72
CA ASN A 5 -30.97 56.46 15.94
C ASN A 5 -29.92 55.74 15.08
N SER A 6 -29.72 56.34 13.92
CA SER A 6 -29.01 55.87 12.72
C SER A 6 -27.48 56.01 12.82
N PHE A 7 -26.74 55.17 12.08
CA PHE A 7 -25.34 55.42 11.75
C PHE A 7 -25.16 55.48 10.22
N HIS A 8 -24.62 56.59 9.74
CA HIS A 8 -24.15 56.80 8.37
C HIS A 8 -22.81 56.09 8.16
N LEU A 9 -22.63 55.48 6.98
CA LEU A 9 -21.36 54.91 6.51
C LEU A 9 -20.75 55.87 5.47
N TYR A 10 -19.55 56.41 5.71
CA TYR A 10 -18.75 57.06 4.67
C TYR A 10 -17.84 56.02 4.02
N GLN A 11 -17.93 55.90 2.69
CA GLN A 11 -17.05 55.09 1.85
C GLN A 11 -16.31 56.04 0.91
N VAL A 12 -14.98 56.12 0.99
CA VAL A 12 -14.16 56.87 0.03
C VAL A 12 -13.79 55.92 -1.12
N ILE A 13 -14.18 56.29 -2.34
CA ILE A 13 -13.89 55.57 -3.59
C ILE A 13 -13.01 56.50 -4.44
N SER A 14 -11.81 56.06 -4.84
CA SER A 14 -11.02 56.76 -5.86
C SER A 14 -11.26 56.11 -7.22
N LEU A 15 -11.62 56.94 -8.20
CA LEU A 15 -11.92 56.56 -9.58
C LEU A 15 -10.71 56.89 -10.48
N PHE A 16 -10.28 55.95 -11.33
CA PHE A 16 -9.30 56.24 -12.38
C PHE A 16 -9.85 55.82 -13.74
N THR A 17 -9.68 56.69 -14.73
CA THR A 17 -10.02 56.46 -16.14
C THR A 17 -8.73 56.38 -16.96
N PHE A 18 -8.58 55.30 -17.73
CA PHE A 18 -7.58 55.22 -18.80
C PHE A 18 -8.28 55.23 -20.15
N ALA A 19 -7.81 56.08 -21.06
CA ALA A 19 -8.22 56.06 -22.45
C ALA A 19 -7.15 55.36 -23.28
N VAL A 20 -7.50 54.23 -23.91
CA VAL A 20 -6.71 53.61 -24.99
C VAL A 20 -7.66 53.44 -26.17
N GLY A 21 -7.58 54.37 -27.13
CA GLY A 21 -8.50 54.39 -28.28
C GLY A 21 -9.96 54.71 -27.91
N VAL A 22 -10.91 54.15 -28.67
CA VAL A 22 -12.35 54.53 -28.64
C VAL A 22 -13.17 53.81 -27.54
N ASN A 23 -12.53 53.15 -26.57
CA ASN A 23 -13.24 52.50 -25.46
C ASN A 23 -12.74 53.00 -24.10
N ILE A 24 -13.67 53.48 -23.27
CA ILE A 24 -13.43 53.91 -21.89
C ILE A 24 -13.68 52.71 -20.97
N CYS A 25 -12.67 52.28 -20.21
CA CYS A 25 -12.83 51.29 -19.13
C CYS A 25 -12.78 51.99 -17.77
N LEU A 26 -13.72 51.64 -16.88
CA LEU A 26 -13.81 52.11 -15.50
C LEU A 26 -13.43 50.97 -14.54
N GLY A 27 -12.42 51.19 -13.71
CA GLY A 27 -12.00 50.27 -12.65
C GLY A 27 -12.23 50.88 -11.26
N PHE A 28 -12.63 50.05 -10.30
CA PHE A 28 -12.81 50.44 -8.89
C PHE A 28 -11.83 49.67 -8.00
N THR A 29 -11.30 50.32 -6.96
CA THR A 29 -10.63 49.64 -5.84
C THR A 29 -11.45 49.85 -4.56
N ALA A 30 -11.67 48.78 -3.80
CA ALA A 30 -12.30 48.83 -2.49
C ALA A 30 -11.36 48.16 -1.47
N ASN A 31 -10.95 48.91 -0.45
CA ASN A 31 -10.18 48.37 0.66
C ASN A 31 -11.06 47.47 1.53
N ARG A 32 -10.59 46.25 1.79
CA ARG A 32 -11.29 45.23 2.57
C ARG A 32 -11.19 45.55 4.08
N ILE A 33 -12.33 45.62 4.76
CA ILE A 33 -12.43 45.85 6.20
C ILE A 33 -11.94 44.61 6.97
N LYS A 34 -11.16 44.84 8.05
CA LYS A 34 -10.63 43.86 9.02
C LYS A 34 -11.74 42.97 9.62
N ARG A 35 -11.41 41.69 9.82
CA ARG A 35 -12.16 40.73 10.66
C ARG A 35 -12.21 41.21 12.13
N ALA A 36 -13.38 41.10 12.76
CA ALA A 36 -13.57 40.90 14.20
C ALA A 36 -14.25 39.52 14.32
N GLU A 37 -13.97 38.60 15.24
CA GLU A 37 -13.56 38.67 16.66
C GLU A 37 -12.42 37.62 16.88
N GLY A 38 -11.36 37.86 17.65
CA GLY A 38 -11.40 37.96 19.11
C GLY A 38 -10.62 36.80 19.75
N TRP A 39 -9.35 36.64 19.40
CA TRP A 39 -8.32 36.09 20.29
C TRP A 39 -7.26 37.17 20.36
N GLU A 40 -6.95 37.64 21.56
CA GLU A 40 -5.91 38.65 21.78
C GLU A 40 -4.62 38.21 21.08
N GLU A 41 -4.20 38.97 20.07
CA GLU A 41 -2.82 38.99 19.60
C GLU A 41 -1.97 39.59 20.73
N GLY A 42 -1.67 38.79 21.75
CA GLY A 42 -0.38 38.91 22.41
C GLY A 42 0.72 38.67 21.36
N PRO A 43 1.91 39.29 21.49
CA PRO A 43 3.03 38.98 20.60
C PRO A 43 3.15 37.46 20.55
N PRO A 44 3.31 36.87 19.34
CA PRO A 44 3.30 35.42 19.19
C PRO A 44 4.22 34.83 20.25
N ALA A 45 3.69 33.93 21.09
CA ALA A 45 4.51 33.18 22.01
C ALA A 45 5.57 32.50 21.16
N VAL A 46 6.74 33.06 21.31
CA VAL A 46 7.92 32.89 20.51
C VAL A 46 8.35 31.43 20.60
N LEU A 47 8.17 30.64 19.53
CA LEU A 47 9.16 29.62 19.19
C LEU A 47 10.24 30.33 18.37
N SER A 48 11.07 31.13 19.07
CA SER A 48 12.32 31.74 18.59
C SER A 48 13.38 30.65 18.56
N ASP A 49 13.32 29.80 17.55
CA ASP A 49 14.44 28.93 17.23
C ASP A 49 14.71 28.85 15.72
N SER A 50 14.20 29.79 14.91
CA SER A 50 14.82 30.04 13.61
C SER A 50 15.95 31.04 13.84
N PRO A 51 17.23 30.63 13.75
CA PRO A 51 18.33 31.54 14.00
C PRO A 51 18.28 32.69 12.98
N TRP A 52 18.63 33.89 13.44
CA TRP A 52 18.62 35.10 12.61
C TRP A 52 19.44 34.89 11.35
N THR A 53 18.87 35.20 10.19
CA THR A 53 19.52 35.10 8.88
C THR A 53 19.84 36.50 8.36
N ASN A 54 21.08 36.75 7.97
CA ASN A 54 21.50 38.00 7.36
C ASN A 54 21.16 38.03 5.87
N THR A 55 20.05 38.64 5.50
CA THR A 55 19.59 38.73 4.10
C THR A 55 20.43 39.67 3.23
N SER A 56 21.37 40.43 3.81
CA SER A 56 22.21 41.39 3.07
C SER A 56 23.27 40.74 2.18
N GLY A 57 23.48 39.42 2.26
CA GLY A 57 24.35 38.70 1.34
C GLY A 57 23.78 38.67 -0.09
N SER A 58 24.52 38.05 -1.02
CA SER A 58 24.17 37.99 -2.45
C SER A 58 24.12 36.56 -2.98
N CYS A 59 23.22 36.31 -3.93
CA CYS A 59 23.12 35.07 -4.70
C CYS A 59 23.91 35.04 -6.00
N LYS A 60 24.76 36.04 -6.27
CA LYS A 60 25.61 36.06 -7.46
C LYS A 60 26.51 34.82 -7.52
N GLY A 61 26.33 34.00 -8.56
CA GLY A 61 27.06 32.73 -8.74
C GLY A 61 26.62 31.59 -7.82
N ARG A 62 25.52 31.75 -7.07
CA ARG A 62 25.02 30.78 -6.07
C ARG A 62 23.58 30.30 -6.32
N CYS A 63 22.98 30.69 -7.44
CA CYS A 63 21.60 30.33 -7.75
C CYS A 63 21.40 28.81 -7.80
N PHE A 64 20.47 28.32 -6.98
CA PHE A 64 20.13 26.90 -6.85
C PHE A 64 21.33 26.00 -6.51
N GLU A 65 22.27 26.51 -5.70
CA GLU A 65 23.36 25.71 -5.16
C GLU A 65 22.83 24.48 -4.40
N LEU A 66 23.54 23.36 -4.51
CA LEU A 66 23.15 22.10 -3.86
C LEU A 66 23.50 22.08 -2.36
N GLN A 67 24.41 22.95 -1.93
CA GLN A 67 24.82 23.06 -0.54
C GLN A 67 23.83 23.91 0.24
N GLU A 68 23.26 23.36 1.32
CA GLU A 68 22.37 24.11 2.19
C GLU A 68 23.18 25.02 3.11
N ALA A 69 23.10 26.33 2.88
CA ALA A 69 23.67 27.32 3.80
C ALA A 69 22.84 27.39 5.09
N GLY A 70 23.51 27.36 6.25
CA GLY A 70 22.89 27.48 7.56
C GLY A 70 22.91 28.93 8.05
N PRO A 71 21.97 29.32 8.94
CA PRO A 71 22.04 30.61 9.61
C PRO A 71 23.40 30.82 10.32
N PRO A 72 23.99 32.04 10.29
CA PRO A 72 23.35 33.28 9.89
C PRO A 72 23.40 33.61 8.39
N ASP A 73 24.00 32.77 7.55
CA ASP A 73 24.15 33.06 6.11
C ASP A 73 22.82 32.98 5.35
N CYS A 74 22.61 33.90 4.41
CA CYS A 74 21.47 33.81 3.50
C CYS A 74 21.66 32.71 2.46
N ARG A 75 20.53 32.12 2.08
CA ARG A 75 20.43 30.95 1.20
C ARG A 75 20.11 31.36 -0.25
N CYS A 76 20.57 30.53 -1.19
CA CYS A 76 20.28 30.68 -2.62
C CYS A 76 19.76 29.38 -3.25
N ASP A 77 19.46 28.38 -2.44
CA ASP A 77 18.81 27.15 -2.87
C ASP A 77 17.29 27.32 -3.04
N ASN A 78 16.66 26.34 -3.68
CA ASN A 78 15.23 26.31 -4.00
C ASN A 78 14.28 26.31 -2.79
N LEU A 79 14.76 26.06 -1.56
CA LEU A 79 13.96 26.08 -0.33
C LEU A 79 14.06 27.40 0.45
N CYS A 80 15.00 28.30 0.10
CA CYS A 80 15.22 29.55 0.85
C CYS A 80 13.93 30.36 1.05
N LYS A 81 13.03 30.34 0.04
CA LYS A 81 11.74 31.04 0.06
C LYS A 81 10.78 30.50 1.11
N SER A 82 10.78 29.19 1.30
CA SER A 82 9.92 28.52 2.31
C SER A 82 10.39 28.83 3.73
N TYR A 83 11.70 29.01 3.91
CA TYR A 83 12.30 29.36 5.19
C TYR A 83 12.35 30.86 5.47
N SER A 84 12.05 31.71 4.48
CA SER A 84 12.23 33.17 4.54
C SER A 84 13.69 33.57 4.84
N SER A 85 14.62 32.89 4.16
CA SER A 85 16.07 32.99 4.39
C SER A 85 16.87 33.30 3.12
N CYS A 86 16.20 33.65 2.02
CA CYS A 86 16.88 34.01 0.78
C CYS A 86 17.72 35.28 0.94
N CYS A 87 18.82 35.38 0.20
CA CYS A 87 19.49 36.66 0.00
C CYS A 87 18.55 37.66 -0.70
N HIS A 88 18.76 38.96 -0.46
CA HIS A 88 17.87 40.02 -0.95
C HIS A 88 17.68 40.04 -2.48
N ASP A 89 18.68 39.55 -3.23
CA ASP A 89 18.76 39.55 -4.69
C ASP A 89 18.40 38.20 -5.34
N PHE A 90 17.89 37.22 -4.56
CA PHE A 90 17.57 35.89 -5.08
C PHE A 90 16.56 35.92 -6.24
N ASP A 91 15.51 36.74 -6.15
CA ASP A 91 14.48 36.78 -7.19
C ASP A 91 15.03 37.35 -8.50
N GLU A 92 15.80 38.43 -8.42
CA GLU A 92 16.40 39.10 -9.57
C GLU A 92 17.44 38.21 -10.26
N LEU A 93 18.30 37.54 -9.48
CA LEU A 93 19.39 36.75 -10.04
C LEU A 93 18.98 35.33 -10.43
N CYS A 94 18.08 34.70 -9.67
CA CYS A 94 17.78 33.27 -9.81
C CYS A 94 16.40 32.98 -10.42
N LEU A 95 15.42 33.89 -10.31
CA LEU A 95 14.09 33.74 -10.88
C LEU A 95 13.87 34.61 -12.12
N LYS A 96 14.91 34.72 -12.96
CA LYS A 96 14.86 35.44 -14.24
C LYS A 96 13.74 34.93 -15.15
N THR A 97 13.02 35.85 -15.76
CA THR A 97 11.91 35.60 -16.69
C THR A 97 12.02 36.35 -18.03
N ALA A 98 13.01 37.23 -18.18
CA ALA A 98 13.19 38.01 -19.41
C ALA A 98 13.49 37.09 -20.61
N GLY A 99 13.02 37.48 -21.79
CA GLY A 99 13.16 36.66 -23.02
C GLY A 99 12.30 35.39 -23.05
N GLY A 100 11.55 35.08 -21.99
CA GLY A 100 10.71 33.88 -21.91
C GLY A 100 11.52 32.59 -21.79
N TRP A 101 10.84 31.45 -21.92
CA TRP A 101 11.39 30.10 -21.70
C TRP A 101 11.74 29.34 -22.99
N GLU A 102 11.55 29.97 -24.15
CA GLU A 102 11.69 29.37 -25.47
C GLU A 102 12.54 30.26 -26.36
N CYS A 103 13.42 29.65 -27.15
CA CYS A 103 14.08 30.32 -28.26
C CYS A 103 13.09 30.59 -29.38
N THR A 104 13.31 31.70 -30.07
CA THR A 104 12.65 32.09 -31.31
C THR A 104 13.71 32.29 -32.39
N LYS A 105 13.30 32.35 -33.66
CA LYS A 105 14.24 32.48 -34.79
C LYS A 105 15.12 33.72 -34.69
N ASP A 106 14.59 34.81 -34.15
CA ASP A 106 15.29 36.08 -33.92
C ASP A 106 16.30 36.04 -32.76
N ARG A 107 16.15 35.09 -31.84
CA ARG A 107 17.09 34.89 -30.72
C ARG A 107 18.25 33.94 -31.05
N CYS A 108 18.19 33.23 -32.18
CA CYS A 108 19.24 32.28 -32.55
C CYS A 108 20.57 32.98 -32.83
N GLY A 109 21.61 32.63 -32.07
CA GLY A 109 22.91 33.29 -32.17
C GLY A 109 22.94 34.69 -31.53
N GLU A 110 22.00 34.97 -30.62
CA GLU A 110 21.99 36.23 -29.86
C GLU A 110 23.33 36.45 -29.13
N VAL A 111 23.70 37.73 -28.98
CA VAL A 111 24.73 38.08 -27.99
C VAL A 111 24.16 37.76 -26.61
N ARG A 112 24.93 37.01 -25.82
CA ARG A 112 24.50 36.53 -24.51
C ARG A 112 24.08 37.70 -23.60
N ASN A 113 22.82 37.69 -23.18
CA ASN A 113 22.29 38.60 -22.18
C ASN A 113 22.00 37.83 -20.89
N GLU A 114 22.71 38.16 -19.82
CA GLU A 114 22.56 37.51 -18.51
C GLU A 114 21.18 37.73 -17.89
N ASP A 115 20.41 38.74 -18.31
CA ASP A 115 19.07 38.97 -17.77
C ASP A 115 18.03 37.96 -18.29
N ASN A 116 18.33 37.27 -19.39
CA ASN A 116 17.44 36.27 -19.98
C ASN A 116 17.21 35.08 -19.05
N ALA A 117 16.01 34.51 -19.09
CA ALA A 117 15.65 33.35 -18.28
C ALA A 117 16.43 32.08 -18.69
N CYS A 118 16.66 31.94 -19.99
CA CYS A 118 17.48 30.93 -20.66
C CYS A 118 18.04 31.53 -21.95
N HIS A 119 19.08 30.91 -22.50
CA HIS A 119 19.89 31.50 -23.56
C HIS A 119 19.68 30.82 -24.92
N CYS A 120 19.91 31.57 -26.00
CA CYS A 120 19.90 31.09 -27.38
C CYS A 120 21.21 31.45 -28.13
N SER A 121 22.23 31.87 -27.37
CA SER A 121 23.58 32.17 -27.83
C SER A 121 24.34 30.88 -28.17
N GLU A 122 25.38 30.97 -29.00
CA GLU A 122 26.17 29.79 -29.43
C GLU A 122 26.89 29.08 -28.28
N ASP A 123 27.17 29.77 -27.17
CA ASP A 123 27.83 29.23 -25.98
C ASP A 123 26.88 28.56 -24.99
N CYS A 124 25.55 28.66 -25.15
CA CYS A 124 24.58 28.19 -24.15
C CYS A 124 24.67 26.68 -23.88
N LEU A 125 25.06 25.88 -24.89
CA LEU A 125 25.18 24.43 -24.73
C LEU A 125 26.36 24.08 -23.82
N ALA A 126 27.46 24.82 -23.94
CA ALA A 126 28.61 24.69 -23.06
C ALA A 126 28.32 25.26 -21.67
N GLY A 127 27.51 26.33 -21.59
CA GLY A 127 27.02 26.90 -20.34
C GLY A 127 25.96 26.04 -19.62
N GLY A 128 25.33 25.09 -20.33
CA GLY A 128 24.27 24.25 -19.78
C GLY A 128 22.98 25.00 -19.47
N ASP A 129 22.71 26.10 -20.16
CA ASP A 129 21.64 27.06 -19.85
C ASP A 129 20.80 27.50 -21.07
N CYS A 130 20.89 26.73 -22.16
CA CYS A 130 20.01 26.92 -23.30
C CYS A 130 18.54 26.79 -22.93
N CYS A 131 17.67 27.50 -23.63
CA CYS A 131 16.25 27.16 -23.63
C CYS A 131 16.04 25.75 -24.20
N THR A 132 15.03 25.03 -23.71
CA THR A 132 14.87 23.58 -23.99
C THR A 132 14.49 23.27 -25.43
N ASN A 133 14.15 24.26 -26.25
CA ASN A 133 13.89 24.13 -27.68
C ASN A 133 15.02 24.70 -28.57
N TYR A 134 16.17 25.09 -28.01
CA TYR A 134 17.26 25.74 -28.74
C TYR A 134 17.73 24.95 -29.97
N GLN A 135 18.10 23.68 -29.83
CA GLN A 135 18.55 22.89 -31.00
C GLN A 135 17.44 22.71 -32.04
N VAL A 136 16.17 22.62 -31.62
CA VAL A 136 15.04 22.50 -32.54
C VAL A 136 14.90 23.77 -33.37
N VAL A 137 14.83 24.93 -32.72
CA VAL A 137 14.57 26.22 -33.40
C VAL A 137 15.79 26.74 -34.15
N CYS A 138 16.98 26.61 -33.56
CA CYS A 138 18.20 27.26 -34.05
C CYS A 138 19.14 26.33 -34.83
N LYS A 139 19.02 25.01 -34.67
CA LYS A 139 19.89 24.02 -35.34
C LYS A 139 19.13 23.02 -36.23
N GLY A 140 17.79 23.06 -36.25
CA GLY A 140 16.96 22.24 -37.12
C GLY A 140 16.76 20.79 -36.66
N GLU A 141 16.98 20.51 -35.36
CA GLU A 141 16.65 19.22 -34.75
C GLU A 141 15.14 19.02 -34.60
N SER A 142 14.69 17.77 -34.41
CA SER A 142 13.31 17.44 -34.05
C SER A 142 13.07 17.53 -32.54
N HIS A 143 11.84 17.84 -32.12
CA HIS A 143 11.44 17.62 -30.72
C HIS A 143 11.52 16.12 -30.40
N TRP A 144 11.81 15.78 -29.15
CA TRP A 144 11.86 14.39 -28.71
C TRP A 144 10.55 13.67 -28.98
N VAL A 145 9.40 14.34 -28.85
CA VAL A 145 8.10 13.72 -29.08
C VAL A 145 7.89 13.27 -30.53
N ASP A 146 8.50 13.97 -31.48
CA ASP A 146 8.35 13.72 -32.91
C ASP A 146 9.23 12.56 -33.41
N ASP A 147 10.26 12.18 -32.63
CA ASP A 147 11.11 11.03 -32.95
C ASP A 147 10.33 9.71 -32.84
N ASP A 148 10.84 8.64 -33.42
CA ASP A 148 10.26 7.30 -33.22
C ASP A 148 10.55 6.75 -31.81
N CYS A 149 9.73 5.79 -31.37
CA CYS A 149 10.07 4.96 -30.21
C CYS A 149 11.20 3.99 -30.59
N GLU A 150 12.37 4.17 -29.98
CA GLU A 150 13.47 3.23 -30.10
C GLU A 150 13.75 2.50 -28.79
N GLU A 151 14.15 1.23 -28.89
CA GLU A 151 14.52 0.45 -27.71
C GLU A 151 15.90 0.87 -27.21
N ILE A 152 15.98 1.25 -25.92
CA ILE A 152 17.22 1.57 -25.22
C ILE A 152 17.71 0.28 -24.55
N LYS A 153 18.63 -0.42 -25.21
CA LYS A 153 19.14 -1.72 -24.74
C LYS A 153 20.19 -1.60 -23.64
N ALA A 154 20.93 -0.49 -23.64
CA ALA A 154 21.92 -0.11 -22.63
C ALA A 154 21.91 1.43 -22.48
N PRO A 155 22.35 1.97 -21.33
CA PRO A 155 22.44 3.42 -21.15
C PRO A 155 23.42 4.05 -22.14
N GLU A 156 22.96 5.09 -22.85
CA GLU A 156 23.79 5.89 -23.76
C GLU A 156 24.09 7.24 -23.07
N CYS A 157 25.13 7.24 -22.22
CA CYS A 157 25.49 8.38 -21.38
C CYS A 157 26.78 9.08 -21.85
N PRO A 158 26.89 10.41 -21.70
CA PRO A 158 28.17 11.12 -21.83
C PRO A 158 29.23 10.60 -20.86
N ALA A 159 30.50 10.87 -21.15
CA ALA A 159 31.60 10.55 -20.25
C ALA A 159 31.39 11.19 -18.86
N GLY A 160 31.80 10.50 -17.80
CA GLY A 160 31.62 10.93 -16.41
C GLY A 160 30.35 10.41 -15.72
N PHE A 161 29.36 9.90 -16.45
CA PHE A 161 28.19 9.24 -15.87
C PHE A 161 28.47 7.77 -15.57
N VAL A 162 28.79 7.47 -14.31
CA VAL A 162 29.07 6.09 -13.84
C VAL A 162 27.80 5.23 -13.67
N ARG A 163 26.62 5.85 -13.65
CA ARG A 163 25.31 5.20 -13.62
C ARG A 163 24.24 6.10 -14.24
N PRO A 164 23.14 5.52 -14.77
CA PRO A 164 21.96 6.27 -15.18
C PRO A 164 21.42 7.14 -14.04
N PRO A 165 21.27 8.47 -14.23
CA PRO A 165 20.53 9.28 -13.28
C PRO A 165 19.05 8.89 -13.23
N LEU A 166 18.39 9.17 -12.12
CA LEU A 166 16.96 8.99 -11.93
C LEU A 166 16.26 10.35 -11.80
N ILE A 167 15.24 10.59 -12.61
CA ILE A 167 14.35 11.75 -12.48
C ILE A 167 12.95 11.25 -12.07
N ILE A 168 12.47 11.71 -10.92
CA ILE A 168 11.12 11.45 -10.43
C ILE A 168 10.27 12.66 -10.78
N PHE A 169 9.38 12.51 -11.77
CA PHE A 169 8.45 13.56 -12.20
C PHE A 169 7.09 13.31 -11.56
N SER A 170 6.83 13.99 -10.44
CA SER A 170 5.59 13.85 -9.68
C SER A 170 4.51 14.85 -10.11
N VAL A 171 3.28 14.39 -10.31
CA VAL A 171 2.13 15.18 -10.74
C VAL A 171 0.95 15.00 -9.77
N ASP A 172 0.64 16.04 -9.00
CA ASP A 172 -0.37 16.02 -7.95
C ASP A 172 -1.78 15.81 -8.53
N GLY A 173 -2.55 14.87 -7.96
CA GLY A 173 -3.94 14.64 -8.35
C GLY A 173 -4.13 14.10 -9.77
N PHE A 174 -3.07 13.55 -10.37
CA PHE A 174 -3.14 12.95 -11.71
C PHE A 174 -3.86 11.59 -11.67
N ARG A 175 -5.19 11.64 -11.79
CA ARG A 175 -6.03 10.45 -11.90
C ARG A 175 -5.61 9.56 -13.07
N ALA A 176 -5.49 8.26 -12.84
CA ALA A 176 -5.06 7.27 -13.84
C ALA A 176 -5.85 7.36 -15.17
N SER A 177 -7.16 7.61 -15.09
CA SER A 177 -8.01 7.71 -16.28
C SER A 177 -7.73 8.92 -17.18
N TYR A 178 -6.98 9.94 -16.72
CA TYR A 178 -6.56 11.04 -17.58
C TYR A 178 -5.68 10.57 -18.73
N MET A 179 -4.92 9.48 -18.55
CA MET A 179 -4.12 8.86 -19.61
C MET A 179 -4.97 8.44 -20.82
N LYS A 180 -6.28 8.20 -20.65
CA LYS A 180 -7.19 7.87 -21.76
C LYS A 180 -7.37 9.02 -22.76
N LYS A 181 -7.03 10.26 -22.39
CA LYS A 181 -7.03 11.40 -23.33
C LYS A 181 -5.93 11.28 -24.40
N GLY A 182 -4.91 10.45 -24.15
CA GLY A 182 -3.88 10.05 -25.11
C GLY A 182 -3.12 11.22 -25.73
N SER A 183 -2.50 10.95 -26.88
CA SER A 183 -1.61 11.89 -27.58
C SER A 183 -2.29 13.14 -28.11
N LYS A 184 -3.64 13.16 -28.23
CA LYS A 184 -4.38 14.37 -28.63
C LYS A 184 -4.28 15.51 -27.60
N VAL A 185 -4.08 15.16 -26.34
CA VAL A 185 -3.97 16.11 -25.23
C VAL A 185 -2.56 16.10 -24.64
N MET A 186 -1.97 14.91 -24.50
CA MET A 186 -0.68 14.72 -23.82
C MET A 186 0.26 13.85 -24.66
N PRO A 187 0.78 14.35 -25.80
CA PRO A 187 1.63 13.57 -26.69
C PRO A 187 2.95 13.12 -26.07
N ASN A 188 3.62 13.94 -25.24
CA ASN A 188 4.88 13.56 -24.60
C ASN A 188 4.68 12.44 -23.55
N ILE A 189 3.70 12.61 -22.68
CA ILE A 189 3.35 11.64 -21.64
C ILE A 189 2.86 10.33 -22.28
N GLU A 190 2.08 10.42 -23.37
CA GLU A 190 1.65 9.23 -24.13
C GLU A 190 2.83 8.52 -24.80
N LYS A 191 3.84 9.25 -25.30
CA LYS A 191 5.07 8.65 -25.81
C LYS A 191 5.86 7.94 -24.71
N LEU A 192 6.03 8.56 -23.54
CA LEU A 192 6.65 7.89 -22.38
C LEU A 192 5.89 6.60 -22.02
N ARG A 193 4.55 6.66 -21.94
CA ARG A 193 3.69 5.52 -21.59
C ARG A 193 3.79 4.38 -22.60
N SER A 194 3.74 4.71 -23.89
CA SER A 194 3.69 3.74 -24.98
C SER A 194 5.05 3.16 -25.33
N CYS A 195 6.14 3.94 -25.26
CA CYS A 195 7.50 3.44 -25.48
C CYS A 195 8.10 2.76 -24.23
N GLY A 196 7.72 3.18 -23.02
CA GLY A 196 8.29 2.71 -21.76
C GLY A 196 7.55 1.51 -21.13
N THR A 197 7.68 1.41 -19.81
CA THR A 197 6.91 0.51 -18.95
C THR A 197 5.79 1.29 -18.26
N HIS A 198 4.54 0.83 -18.34
CA HIS A 198 3.43 1.49 -17.66
C HIS A 198 2.49 0.50 -16.99
N SER A 199 1.84 0.95 -15.92
CA SER A 199 0.70 0.27 -15.33
C SER A 199 -0.60 0.96 -15.81
N PRO A 200 -1.74 0.24 -15.97
CA PRO A 200 -3.02 0.91 -16.20
C PRO A 200 -3.40 1.86 -15.05
N TYR A 201 -2.92 1.59 -13.84
CA TYR A 201 -2.99 2.50 -12.69
C TYR A 201 -2.04 2.05 -11.57
N MET A 202 -1.67 2.98 -10.70
CA MET A 202 -0.97 2.71 -9.44
C MET A 202 -1.90 3.01 -8.27
N ARG A 203 -1.88 2.17 -7.24
CA ARG A 203 -2.70 2.34 -6.04
C ARG A 203 -1.95 3.23 -5.03
N PRO A 204 -2.55 4.34 -4.58
CA PRO A 204 -2.00 5.15 -3.50
C PRO A 204 -2.17 4.48 -2.11
N VAL A 205 -1.61 5.08 -1.07
CA VAL A 205 -1.94 4.78 0.34
C VAL A 205 -3.15 5.58 0.82
N TYR A 206 -3.78 5.09 1.88
CA TYR A 206 -4.84 5.79 2.59
C TYR A 206 -4.26 6.67 3.73
N PRO A 207 -4.74 7.91 3.92
CA PRO A 207 -5.70 8.64 3.10
C PRO A 207 -5.08 9.05 1.77
N THR A 208 -5.88 9.07 0.71
CA THR A 208 -5.43 9.40 -0.65
C THR A 208 -5.23 10.91 -0.85
N LYS A 209 -4.34 11.48 -0.04
CA LYS A 209 -3.96 12.89 0.02
C LYS A 209 -2.46 13.04 -0.25
N THR A 210 -2.07 14.25 -0.69
CA THR A 210 -0.72 14.61 -1.12
C THR A 210 0.40 14.27 -0.14
N PHE A 211 0.40 14.84 1.08
CA PHE A 211 1.53 14.66 2.02
C PHE A 211 1.74 13.19 2.42
N PRO A 212 0.69 12.41 2.77
CA PRO A 212 0.84 10.97 2.99
C PRO A 212 1.47 10.26 1.79
N ASN A 213 0.96 10.49 0.57
CA ASN A 213 1.38 9.73 -0.60
C ASN A 213 2.77 10.13 -1.13
N LEU A 214 3.12 11.42 -1.16
CA LEU A 214 4.46 11.85 -1.54
C LEU A 214 5.51 11.33 -0.57
N TYR A 215 5.21 11.31 0.74
CA TYR A 215 6.15 10.80 1.73
C TYR A 215 6.23 9.27 1.73
N THR A 216 5.13 8.57 1.46
CA THR A 216 5.15 7.13 1.14
C THR A 216 6.03 6.84 -0.07
N LEU A 217 5.88 7.56 -1.19
CA LEU A 217 6.72 7.38 -2.38
C LEU A 217 8.21 7.50 -2.02
N ALA A 218 8.55 8.49 -1.18
CA ALA A 218 9.93 8.72 -0.76
C ALA A 218 10.49 7.68 0.21
N THR A 219 9.66 6.94 0.96
CA THR A 219 10.10 6.09 2.08
C THR A 219 9.75 4.60 1.93
N GLY A 220 8.79 4.27 1.07
CA GLY A 220 8.18 2.94 0.98
C GLY A 220 7.38 2.54 2.21
N LEU A 221 7.03 3.49 3.08
CA LEU A 221 6.32 3.25 4.33
C LEU A 221 4.84 3.61 4.23
N TYR A 222 4.01 2.94 5.02
CA TYR A 222 2.63 3.35 5.28
C TYR A 222 2.58 4.61 6.16
N PRO A 223 1.51 5.44 6.06
CA PRO A 223 1.35 6.64 6.87
C PRO A 223 1.42 6.45 8.37
N GLU A 224 0.89 5.34 8.89
CA GLU A 224 0.99 5.04 10.31
C GLU A 224 2.45 4.84 10.78
N SER A 225 3.35 4.37 9.89
CA SER A 225 4.76 4.14 10.19
C SER A 225 5.63 5.40 10.03
N HIS A 226 5.47 6.14 8.92
CA HIS A 226 6.26 7.35 8.69
C HIS A 226 5.70 8.59 9.40
N GLY A 227 4.50 8.52 9.97
CA GLY A 227 3.89 9.52 10.84
C GLY A 227 3.20 10.69 10.14
N ILE A 228 3.20 10.74 8.81
CA ILE A 228 2.48 11.77 8.04
C ILE A 228 1.11 11.21 7.65
N VAL A 229 0.21 11.15 8.63
CA VAL A 229 -1.09 10.46 8.52
C VAL A 229 -2.18 11.29 7.83
N GLY A 230 -1.89 12.56 7.50
CA GLY A 230 -2.80 13.39 6.71
C GLY A 230 -2.22 14.76 6.41
N ASN A 231 -2.87 15.50 5.51
CA ASN A 231 -2.56 16.91 5.22
C ASN A 231 -2.81 17.84 6.42
N SER A 232 -3.58 17.37 7.40
CA SER A 232 -3.71 17.98 8.72
C SER A 232 -3.85 16.89 9.77
N MET A 233 -3.14 17.02 10.89
CA MET A 233 -3.07 16.02 11.95
C MET A 233 -2.63 16.68 13.26
N TYR A 234 -3.10 16.12 14.38
CA TYR A 234 -2.74 16.54 15.72
C TYR A 234 -1.93 15.43 16.38
N ASP A 235 -0.81 15.78 17.02
CA ASP A 235 -0.04 14.85 17.84
C ASP A 235 -0.30 15.16 19.32
N PRO A 236 -0.93 14.25 20.08
CA PRO A 236 -1.28 14.50 21.48
C PRO A 236 -0.07 14.58 22.41
N VAL A 237 1.10 14.07 22.01
CA VAL A 237 2.33 14.17 22.79
C VAL A 237 3.04 15.49 22.53
N PHE A 238 2.96 16.00 21.30
CA PHE A 238 3.55 17.30 20.97
C PHE A 238 2.64 18.47 21.33
N ASP A 239 1.35 18.20 21.59
CA ASP A 239 0.29 19.20 21.72
C ASP A 239 0.35 20.24 20.58
N ALA A 240 0.50 19.73 19.35
CA ALA A 240 0.73 20.53 18.17
C ALA A 240 -0.09 20.01 17.00
N THR A 241 -0.48 20.93 16.11
CA THR A 241 -1.23 20.59 14.90
C THR A 241 -0.40 20.88 13.66
N PHE A 242 -0.16 19.84 12.87
CA PHE A 242 0.41 19.94 11.54
C PHE A 242 -0.66 20.36 10.55
N HIS A 243 -0.32 21.29 9.65
CA HIS A 243 -1.18 21.77 8.57
C HIS A 243 -0.37 22.01 7.29
N LEU A 244 -1.05 21.97 6.14
CA LEU A 244 -0.48 22.33 4.82
C LEU A 244 0.14 23.74 4.81
N ARG A 245 -0.47 24.68 5.54
CA ARG A 245 -0.02 26.06 5.69
C ARG A 245 0.53 26.26 7.09
N GLY A 246 1.52 27.14 7.22
CA GLY A 246 2.20 27.42 8.50
C GLY A 246 3.59 26.80 8.58
N ARG A 247 4.27 27.04 9.70
CA ARG A 247 5.68 26.67 9.92
C ARG A 247 5.86 25.28 10.54
N GLU A 248 4.84 24.75 11.23
CA GLU A 248 4.94 23.48 11.97
C GLU A 248 5.36 22.29 11.09
N LYS A 249 4.96 22.30 9.81
CA LYS A 249 5.35 21.26 8.84
C LYS A 249 6.86 21.18 8.58
N PHE A 250 7.63 22.23 8.84
CA PHE A 250 9.08 22.22 8.68
C PHE A 250 9.80 21.60 9.90
N ASN A 251 9.08 21.35 11.00
CA ASN A 251 9.68 20.71 12.16
C ASN A 251 9.94 19.22 11.87
N HIS A 252 11.19 18.78 11.97
CA HIS A 252 11.61 17.42 11.66
C HIS A 252 10.90 16.34 12.51
N ARG A 253 10.37 16.69 13.69
CA ARG A 253 9.65 15.75 14.60
C ARG A 253 8.43 15.06 13.97
N TRP A 254 7.89 15.60 12.89
CA TRP A 254 6.76 15.01 12.17
C TRP A 254 7.18 13.86 11.25
N TRP A 255 8.40 13.87 10.73
CA TRP A 255 8.83 13.12 9.57
C TRP A 255 9.64 11.88 9.98
N GLY A 256 8.97 10.74 10.12
CA GLY A 256 9.61 9.47 10.47
C GLY A 256 10.21 8.72 9.28
N GLY A 257 10.80 7.55 9.52
CA GLY A 257 11.38 6.72 8.46
C GLY A 257 12.65 7.32 7.84
N GLN A 258 13.04 6.82 6.65
CA GLN A 258 14.20 7.30 5.92
C GLN A 258 13.87 7.53 4.44
N PRO A 259 13.71 8.80 4.00
CA PRO A 259 13.38 9.08 2.61
C PRO A 259 14.57 8.80 1.66
N LEU A 260 14.27 8.70 0.37
CA LEU A 260 15.22 8.32 -0.68
C LEU A 260 16.47 9.21 -0.72
N TRP A 261 16.32 10.53 -0.58
CA TRP A 261 17.47 11.45 -0.58
C TRP A 261 18.42 11.19 0.59
N ILE A 262 17.90 10.89 1.79
CA ILE A 262 18.74 10.50 2.94
C ILE A 262 19.40 9.14 2.70
N THR A 263 18.68 8.20 2.09
CA THR A 263 19.20 6.87 1.74
C THR A 263 20.36 6.98 0.75
N ALA A 264 20.24 7.87 -0.23
CA ALA A 264 21.28 8.19 -1.21
C ALA A 264 22.50 8.82 -0.52
N THR A 265 22.30 9.91 0.24
CA THR A 265 23.40 10.63 0.90
C THR A 265 24.18 9.74 1.86
N LYS A 266 23.50 8.91 2.67
CA LYS A 266 24.15 7.95 3.59
C LYS A 266 24.99 6.89 2.87
N GLN A 267 24.78 6.68 1.58
CA GLN A 267 25.51 5.70 0.76
C GLN A 267 26.41 6.39 -0.28
N GLY A 268 26.73 7.68 -0.09
CA GLY A 268 27.66 8.42 -0.94
C GLY A 268 27.09 8.82 -2.32
N VAL A 269 25.77 8.74 -2.51
CA VAL A 269 25.09 9.15 -3.74
C VAL A 269 24.47 10.54 -3.53
N LYS A 270 24.82 11.49 -4.39
CA LYS A 270 24.30 12.87 -4.32
C LYS A 270 22.86 12.93 -4.81
N ALA A 271 22.02 13.71 -4.12
CA ALA A 271 20.62 13.93 -4.46
C ALA A 271 20.39 15.43 -4.71
N GLY A 272 19.65 15.76 -5.77
CA GLY A 272 19.07 17.09 -5.94
C GLY A 272 17.90 17.29 -4.97
N THR A 273 17.31 18.49 -4.99
CA THR A 273 16.14 18.75 -4.13
C THR A 273 14.96 17.82 -4.42
N PHE A 274 14.19 17.51 -3.38
CA PHE A 274 12.90 16.82 -3.47
C PHE A 274 11.70 17.74 -3.18
N PHE A 275 11.94 19.02 -2.96
CA PHE A 275 10.92 20.01 -2.65
C PHE A 275 11.12 21.25 -3.50
N TRP A 276 10.02 21.84 -3.96
CA TRP A 276 10.05 23.08 -4.73
C TRP A 276 9.15 24.10 -4.06
N SER A 277 9.65 25.33 -3.89
CA SER A 277 8.80 26.44 -3.46
C SER A 277 7.77 26.73 -4.55
N VAL A 278 6.51 26.92 -4.17
CA VAL A 278 5.38 27.18 -5.09
C VAL A 278 5.60 28.42 -5.97
N VAL A 279 6.46 29.35 -5.53
CA VAL A 279 6.80 30.58 -6.28
C VAL A 279 7.77 30.33 -7.44
N ILE A 280 8.44 29.17 -7.49
CA ILE A 280 9.35 28.80 -8.57
C ILE A 280 8.50 28.19 -9.71
N PRO A 281 8.46 28.81 -10.91
CA PRO A 281 7.67 28.32 -12.03
C PRO A 281 8.22 27.00 -12.57
N HIS A 282 7.36 26.16 -13.18
CA HIS A 282 7.71 24.81 -13.62
C HIS A 282 8.89 24.80 -14.61
N GLU A 283 8.93 25.76 -15.53
CA GLU A 283 10.00 25.91 -16.51
C GLU A 283 11.36 26.15 -15.83
N ARG A 284 11.39 26.96 -14.77
CA ARG A 284 12.60 27.17 -13.97
C ARG A 284 13.02 25.89 -13.23
N ARG A 285 12.08 25.09 -12.73
CA ARG A 285 12.37 23.80 -12.10
C ARG A 285 13.05 22.86 -13.10
N ILE A 286 12.54 22.78 -14.33
CA ILE A 286 13.13 21.99 -15.42
C ILE A 286 14.54 22.48 -15.76
N LEU A 287 14.71 23.78 -16.02
CA LEU A 287 16.03 24.35 -16.34
C LEU A 287 17.05 24.11 -15.22
N THR A 288 16.63 24.21 -13.96
CA THR A 288 17.51 23.92 -12.81
C THR A 288 17.95 22.46 -12.78
N ILE A 289 17.05 21.51 -13.05
CA ILE A 289 17.40 20.08 -13.14
C ILE A 289 18.38 19.83 -14.29
N LEU A 290 18.14 20.44 -15.45
CA LEU A 290 19.03 20.33 -16.62
C LEU A 290 20.41 20.93 -16.33
N GLN A 291 20.48 22.07 -15.66
CA GLN A 291 21.73 22.69 -15.22
C GLN A 291 22.47 21.81 -14.20
N TRP A 292 21.77 21.22 -13.24
CA TRP A 292 22.40 20.28 -12.31
C TRP A 292 22.96 19.04 -13.01
N LEU A 293 22.34 18.59 -14.11
CA LEU A 293 22.85 17.50 -14.94
C LEU A 293 24.11 17.85 -15.74
N THR A 294 24.44 19.15 -15.90
CA THR A 294 25.68 19.59 -16.55
C THR A 294 26.81 19.89 -15.55
N LEU A 295 26.55 19.79 -14.24
CA LEU A 295 27.58 19.97 -13.22
C LEU A 295 28.73 18.96 -13.39
N PRO A 296 29.94 19.31 -12.91
CA PRO A 296 31.07 18.40 -12.85
C PRO A 296 30.74 17.08 -12.14
N ASP A 297 31.42 15.99 -12.52
CA ASP A 297 31.15 14.63 -12.03
C ASP A 297 31.14 14.51 -10.49
N ASN A 298 32.00 15.28 -9.82
CA ASN A 298 32.13 15.30 -8.37
C ASN A 298 31.01 16.10 -7.67
N GLU A 299 30.17 16.84 -8.38
CA GLU A 299 29.09 17.67 -7.81
C GLU A 299 27.70 17.22 -8.30
N ARG A 300 27.63 16.66 -9.50
CA ARG A 300 26.40 16.24 -10.16
C ARG A 300 25.58 15.22 -9.35
N PRO A 301 24.30 15.50 -9.05
CA PRO A 301 23.41 14.53 -8.42
C PRO A 301 23.13 13.29 -9.30
N SER A 302 22.78 12.18 -8.67
CA SER A 302 22.31 10.97 -9.37
C SER A 302 20.79 10.80 -9.32
N VAL A 303 20.11 11.52 -8.43
CA VAL A 303 18.64 11.51 -8.32
C VAL A 303 18.10 12.92 -8.23
N TYR A 304 16.99 13.15 -8.93
CA TYR A 304 16.31 14.43 -9.09
C TYR A 304 14.82 14.23 -8.91
N ALA A 305 14.13 15.23 -8.39
CA ALA A 305 12.69 15.20 -8.32
C ALA A 305 12.10 16.52 -8.84
N PHE A 306 11.12 16.40 -9.71
CA PHE A 306 10.21 17.46 -10.12
C PHE A 306 8.85 17.20 -9.49
N TYR A 307 8.16 18.27 -9.10
CA TYR A 307 6.79 18.21 -8.61
C TYR A 307 5.96 19.28 -9.31
N SER A 308 4.75 18.91 -9.71
CA SER A 308 3.72 19.81 -10.23
C SER A 308 2.49 19.76 -9.34
N GLU A 309 2.02 20.94 -8.93
CA GLU A 309 0.76 21.15 -8.18
C GLU A 309 -0.49 20.92 -9.06
N GLN A 310 -0.30 20.72 -10.36
CA GLN A 310 -1.33 20.38 -11.33
C GLN A 310 -1.23 18.89 -11.70
N PRO A 311 -2.34 18.22 -12.08
CA PRO A 311 -3.67 18.81 -12.32
C PRO A 311 -4.55 18.96 -11.07
N ASP A 312 -4.06 18.66 -9.87
CA ASP A 312 -4.83 18.69 -8.61
C ASP A 312 -5.62 19.98 -8.39
N PHE A 313 -4.94 21.14 -8.42
CA PHE A 313 -5.59 22.44 -8.18
C PHE A 313 -6.78 22.67 -9.13
N SER A 314 -6.60 22.37 -10.41
CA SER A 314 -7.68 22.47 -11.41
C SER A 314 -8.76 21.42 -11.18
N GLY A 315 -8.37 20.19 -10.80
CA GLY A 315 -9.28 19.11 -10.46
C GLY A 315 -10.19 19.46 -9.30
N HIS A 316 -9.66 20.08 -8.25
CA HIS A 316 -10.46 20.62 -7.16
C HIS A 316 -11.46 21.67 -7.64
N LYS A 317 -11.04 22.61 -8.50
CA LYS A 317 -11.87 23.73 -8.94
C LYS A 317 -12.98 23.33 -9.93
N TYR A 318 -12.67 22.42 -10.84
CA TYR A 318 -13.51 22.10 -12.01
C TYR A 318 -14.05 20.66 -12.02
N GLY A 319 -13.58 19.80 -11.10
CA GLY A 319 -13.89 18.38 -11.10
C GLY A 319 -13.09 17.61 -12.16
N PRO A 320 -12.94 16.28 -12.00
CA PRO A 320 -12.06 15.48 -12.86
C PRO A 320 -12.56 15.36 -14.32
N PHE A 321 -13.84 15.64 -14.56
CA PHE A 321 -14.46 15.52 -15.89
C PHE A 321 -14.78 16.88 -16.53
N GLY A 322 -14.43 18.00 -15.87
CA GLY A 322 -14.63 19.34 -16.43
C GLY A 322 -13.84 19.53 -17.73
N PRO A 323 -14.39 20.19 -18.75
CA PRO A 323 -13.67 20.48 -20.00
C PRO A 323 -12.40 21.30 -19.76
N GLU A 324 -12.40 22.13 -18.71
CA GLU A 324 -11.27 22.95 -18.26
C GLU A 324 -10.03 22.10 -17.91
N MET A 325 -10.20 20.83 -17.56
CA MET A 325 -9.09 19.91 -17.27
C MET A 325 -8.18 19.66 -18.47
N THR A 326 -8.61 19.97 -19.69
CA THR A 326 -7.79 19.76 -20.88
C THR A 326 -6.55 20.64 -20.89
N ASN A 327 -6.66 21.91 -20.49
CA ASN A 327 -5.52 22.84 -20.54
C ASN A 327 -4.44 22.53 -19.49
N PRO A 328 -4.75 22.31 -18.19
CA PRO A 328 -3.76 21.88 -17.20
C PRO A 328 -2.99 20.62 -17.62
N LEU A 329 -3.68 19.66 -18.25
CA LEU A 329 -3.04 18.45 -18.77
C LEU A 329 -2.09 18.75 -19.95
N ARG A 330 -2.46 19.68 -20.85
CA ARG A 330 -1.55 20.15 -21.92
C ARG A 330 -0.33 20.87 -21.37
N GLU A 331 -0.49 21.70 -20.34
CA GLU A 331 0.64 22.43 -19.73
C GLU A 331 1.64 21.47 -19.04
N ILE A 332 1.14 20.45 -18.35
CA ILE A 332 2.01 19.40 -17.78
C ILE A 332 2.72 18.64 -18.90
N ASP A 333 2.00 18.27 -19.97
CA ASP A 333 2.62 17.59 -21.11
C ASP A 333 3.70 18.44 -21.79
N LYS A 334 3.45 19.75 -21.93
CA LYS A 334 4.43 20.72 -22.41
C LYS A 334 5.68 20.72 -21.52
N THR A 335 5.50 20.72 -20.21
CA THR A 335 6.60 20.66 -19.23
C THR A 335 7.40 19.36 -19.34
N VAL A 336 6.72 18.22 -19.56
CA VAL A 336 7.39 16.94 -19.85
C VAL A 336 8.17 17.03 -21.16
N GLY A 337 7.60 17.64 -22.20
CA GLY A 337 8.30 17.90 -23.46
C GLY A 337 9.56 18.74 -23.30
N GLN A 338 9.49 19.83 -22.52
CA GLN A 338 10.66 20.65 -22.19
C GLN A 338 11.77 19.84 -21.50
N LEU A 339 11.40 18.96 -20.57
CA LEU A 339 12.38 18.06 -19.94
C LEU A 339 13.02 17.13 -20.97
N MET A 340 12.21 16.44 -21.79
CA MET A 340 12.71 15.45 -22.74
C MET A 340 13.55 16.09 -23.86
N ASP A 341 13.16 17.27 -24.34
CA ASP A 341 13.94 18.03 -25.32
C ASP A 341 15.26 18.52 -24.71
N GLY A 342 15.23 19.04 -23.48
CA GLY A 342 16.45 19.40 -22.75
C GLY A 342 17.39 18.21 -22.57
N LEU A 343 16.87 17.05 -22.17
CA LEU A 343 17.65 15.81 -22.09
C LEU A 343 18.17 15.37 -23.46
N LYS A 344 17.43 15.57 -24.55
CA LYS A 344 17.88 15.25 -25.91
C LYS A 344 19.06 16.13 -26.30
N GLN A 345 18.95 17.43 -26.09
CA GLN A 345 20.02 18.40 -26.36
C GLN A 345 21.32 18.09 -25.59
N LEU A 346 21.19 17.64 -24.33
CA LEU A 346 22.31 17.23 -23.48
C LEU A 346 22.81 15.81 -23.76
N LYS A 347 22.25 15.09 -24.75
CA LYS A 347 22.56 13.68 -25.06
C LYS A 347 22.33 12.74 -23.87
N LEU A 348 21.31 13.03 -23.06
CA LEU A 348 20.91 12.30 -21.86
C LEU A 348 19.56 11.58 -21.97
N HIS A 349 18.77 11.85 -23.02
CA HIS A 349 17.43 11.25 -23.22
C HIS A 349 17.44 9.71 -23.31
N ARG A 350 18.59 9.10 -23.64
CA ARG A 350 18.82 7.63 -23.64
C ARG A 350 19.76 7.14 -22.53
N CYS A 351 20.11 8.03 -21.61
CA CYS A 351 20.92 7.76 -20.42
C CYS A 351 20.05 7.67 -19.16
N VAL A 352 19.15 8.64 -18.98
CA VAL A 352 18.39 8.86 -17.74
C VAL A 352 17.22 7.87 -17.64
N ASN A 353 16.94 7.43 -16.41
CA ASN A 353 15.66 6.80 -16.07
C ASN A 353 14.68 7.88 -15.58
N VAL A 354 13.49 7.94 -16.15
CA VAL A 354 12.40 8.83 -15.78
C VAL A 354 11.26 8.01 -15.20
N ILE A 355 10.81 8.38 -13.98
CA ILE A 355 9.57 7.89 -13.39
C ILE A 355 8.57 9.04 -13.42
N PHE A 356 7.54 8.93 -14.26
CA PHE A 356 6.38 9.83 -14.23
C PHE A 356 5.30 9.20 -13.36
N VAL A 357 4.94 9.88 -12.27
CA VAL A 357 4.16 9.29 -11.18
C VAL A 357 3.19 10.31 -10.59
N GLY A 358 1.98 9.87 -10.28
CA GLY A 358 1.05 10.67 -9.47
C GLY A 358 1.00 10.17 -8.03
N ASP A 359 0.53 11.01 -7.14
CA ASP A 359 0.37 10.71 -5.71
C ASP A 359 -1.02 10.14 -5.40
N HIS A 360 -2.08 10.66 -6.02
CA HIS A 360 -3.45 10.17 -5.95
C HIS A 360 -4.26 10.55 -7.20
N GLY A 361 -5.54 10.15 -7.22
CA GLY A 361 -6.51 10.56 -8.23
C GLY A 361 -7.37 11.75 -7.79
N MET A 362 -8.56 11.88 -8.40
CA MET A 362 -9.49 12.99 -8.18
C MET A 362 -10.94 12.53 -8.45
N GLU A 363 -11.86 12.86 -7.55
CA GLU A 363 -13.28 12.49 -7.65
C GLU A 363 -14.17 13.72 -7.84
N ASP A 364 -15.35 13.51 -8.43
CA ASP A 364 -16.43 14.50 -8.50
C ASP A 364 -17.07 14.68 -7.11
N VAL A 365 -16.79 15.80 -6.46
CA VAL A 365 -17.26 16.11 -5.10
C VAL A 365 -17.78 17.54 -5.04
N THR A 366 -18.98 17.72 -4.49
CA THR A 366 -19.60 19.03 -4.33
C THR A 366 -20.16 19.17 -2.91
N CYS A 367 -20.32 20.41 -2.44
CA CYS A 367 -20.88 20.67 -1.10
C CYS A 367 -22.33 20.21 -0.93
N ASP A 368 -23.07 19.99 -2.03
CA ASP A 368 -24.44 19.46 -1.94
C ASP A 368 -24.45 18.02 -1.43
N ARG A 369 -23.36 17.29 -1.65
CA ARG A 369 -23.13 15.95 -1.11
C ARG A 369 -22.27 16.01 0.15
N THR A 370 -22.79 16.68 1.18
CA THR A 370 -22.14 16.74 2.50
C THR A 370 -23.05 16.21 3.59
N GLU A 371 -22.58 15.20 4.31
CA GLU A 371 -23.17 14.74 5.56
C GLU A 371 -22.71 15.62 6.73
N PHE A 372 -23.62 15.94 7.64
CA PHE A 372 -23.35 16.82 8.78
C PHE A 372 -23.53 16.06 10.09
N LEU A 373 -22.47 16.00 10.91
CA LEU A 373 -22.53 15.31 12.21
C LEU A 373 -23.59 15.90 13.15
N SER A 374 -23.93 17.18 13.01
CA SER A 374 -25.01 17.83 13.76
C SER A 374 -26.40 17.21 13.54
N ASN A 375 -26.58 16.41 12.48
CA ASN A 375 -27.83 15.69 12.22
C ASN A 375 -27.89 14.36 12.99
N TYR A 376 -26.78 13.94 13.61
CA TYR A 376 -26.64 12.65 14.31
C TYR A 376 -26.29 12.84 15.79
N LEU A 377 -25.52 13.88 16.12
CA LEU A 377 -25.02 14.18 17.45
C LEU A 377 -25.67 15.45 17.99
N THR A 378 -26.10 15.41 19.26
CA THR A 378 -26.76 16.54 19.94
C THR A 378 -25.82 17.71 20.20
N ASN A 379 -24.54 17.46 20.49
CA ASN A 379 -23.53 18.51 20.67
C ASN A 379 -22.26 18.20 19.86
N VAL A 380 -22.09 18.92 18.76
CA VAL A 380 -20.88 18.84 17.92
C VAL A 380 -19.84 19.90 18.26
N ASP A 381 -20.11 20.83 19.19
CA ASP A 381 -19.15 21.87 19.58
C ASP A 381 -18.09 21.37 20.59
N ASP A 382 -18.32 20.21 21.20
CA ASP A 382 -17.39 19.53 22.12
C ASP A 382 -16.36 18.62 21.40
N ILE A 383 -16.51 18.44 20.08
CA ILE A 383 -15.62 17.61 19.26
C ILE A 383 -14.85 18.44 18.24
N THR A 384 -13.66 17.98 17.89
CA THR A 384 -12.93 18.39 16.69
C THR A 384 -13.04 17.30 15.65
N LEU A 385 -13.46 17.68 14.45
CA LEU A 385 -13.53 16.81 13.27
C LEU A 385 -12.43 17.25 12.29
N VAL A 386 -11.60 16.31 11.84
CA VAL A 386 -10.88 16.44 10.56
C VAL A 386 -11.88 16.07 9.45
N PRO A 387 -12.36 17.02 8.63
CA PRO A 387 -13.52 16.81 7.75
C PRO A 387 -13.10 16.50 6.29
N GLY A 388 -14.10 16.34 5.42
CA GLY A 388 -13.95 16.20 3.98
C GLY A 388 -14.22 14.77 3.51
N THR A 389 -13.32 14.22 2.69
CA THR A 389 -13.38 12.87 2.10
C THR A 389 -13.03 11.73 3.07
N LEU A 390 -12.69 12.09 4.30
CA LEU A 390 -12.62 11.21 5.47
C LEU A 390 -13.07 12.00 6.70
N GLY A 391 -13.44 11.30 7.77
CA GLY A 391 -13.69 11.93 9.07
C GLY A 391 -12.76 11.37 10.14
N ARG A 392 -12.17 12.22 10.98
CA ARG A 392 -11.49 11.78 12.22
C ARG A 392 -11.93 12.62 13.39
N ILE A 393 -12.41 11.99 14.46
CA ILE A 393 -13.05 12.67 15.59
C ILE A 393 -12.19 12.53 16.84
N ARG A 394 -11.85 13.67 17.46
CA ARG A 394 -11.27 13.74 18.81
C ARG A 394 -12.05 14.73 19.67
N PRO A 395 -11.95 14.66 21.01
CA PRO A 395 -12.49 15.72 21.85
C PRO A 395 -11.81 17.06 21.53
N LYS A 396 -12.56 18.16 21.61
CA LYS A 396 -12.01 19.50 21.43
C LYS A 396 -11.05 19.90 22.56
N PHE A 397 -11.29 19.38 23.75
CA PHE A 397 -10.44 19.57 24.92
C PHE A 397 -9.98 18.21 25.44
N SER A 398 -8.68 18.04 25.64
CA SER A 398 -8.02 16.77 25.99
C SER A 398 -8.60 16.09 27.26
N ASN A 399 -9.14 16.90 28.19
CA ASN A 399 -9.72 16.44 29.46
C ASN A 399 -11.26 16.50 29.49
N ASN A 400 -11.94 16.39 28.35
CA ASN A 400 -13.40 16.42 28.32
C ASN A 400 -14.00 15.10 28.86
N ALA A 401 -14.36 15.08 30.15
CA ALA A 401 -15.00 13.94 30.80
C ALA A 401 -16.36 13.52 30.17
N LYS A 402 -16.96 14.38 29.33
CA LYS A 402 -18.20 14.07 28.60
C LYS A 402 -17.96 13.39 27.24
N TYR A 403 -16.70 13.27 26.79
CA TYR A 403 -16.38 12.58 25.55
C TYR A 403 -16.45 11.07 25.76
N ASP A 404 -17.50 10.45 25.24
CA ASP A 404 -17.63 8.99 25.20
C ASP A 404 -17.61 8.50 23.74
N PRO A 405 -16.53 7.84 23.29
CA PRO A 405 -16.42 7.37 21.92
C PRO A 405 -17.46 6.29 21.59
N LYS A 406 -17.90 5.48 22.56
CA LYS A 406 -18.92 4.44 22.32
C LYS A 406 -20.27 5.06 22.01
N VAL A 407 -20.65 6.10 22.74
CA VAL A 407 -21.91 6.84 22.50
C VAL A 407 -21.88 7.55 21.14
N ILE A 408 -20.75 8.16 20.78
CA ILE A 408 -20.56 8.78 19.46
C ILE A 408 -20.69 7.73 18.35
N MET A 409 -19.98 6.61 18.46
CA MET A 409 -20.08 5.49 17.51
C MET A 409 -21.53 5.02 17.36
N ALA A 410 -22.21 4.70 18.46
CA ALA A 410 -23.59 4.22 18.45
C ALA A 410 -24.58 5.23 17.82
N ASN A 411 -24.34 6.53 17.99
CA ASN A 411 -25.17 7.58 17.38
C ASN A 411 -24.86 7.82 15.89
N LEU A 412 -23.71 7.35 15.39
CA LEU A 412 -23.32 7.46 13.99
C LEU A 412 -23.54 6.15 13.20
N THR A 413 -23.80 5.03 13.87
CA THR A 413 -24.00 3.72 13.23
C THR A 413 -25.43 3.59 12.68
N CYS A 414 -25.54 3.43 11.36
CA CYS A 414 -26.75 3.03 10.63
C CYS A 414 -28.01 3.85 11.00
N LYS A 415 -27.88 5.18 11.12
CA LYS A 415 -29.02 6.06 11.49
C LYS A 415 -29.87 6.51 10.32
N LYS A 416 -29.33 6.42 9.10
CA LYS A 416 -30.06 6.69 7.87
C LYS A 416 -29.90 5.51 6.91
N PRO A 417 -30.93 5.18 6.12
CA PRO A 417 -30.85 4.10 5.13
C PRO A 417 -29.85 4.41 4.01
N ASP A 418 -29.69 5.69 3.66
CA ASP A 418 -28.79 6.24 2.65
C ASP A 418 -27.57 6.94 3.28
N GLN A 419 -27.08 6.44 4.42
CA GLN A 419 -25.96 7.09 5.12
C GLN A 419 -24.66 7.00 4.31
N HIS A 420 -24.09 8.15 3.93
CA HIS A 420 -22.92 8.24 3.04
C HIS A 420 -21.55 8.25 3.75
N PHE A 421 -21.49 7.74 4.97
CA PHE A 421 -20.26 7.45 5.69
C PHE A 421 -20.49 6.32 6.68
N LYS A 422 -19.43 5.63 7.07
CA LYS A 422 -19.48 4.57 8.08
C LYS A 422 -18.47 4.84 9.21
N PRO A 423 -18.91 4.88 10.48
CA PRO A 423 -18.01 5.06 11.60
C PRO A 423 -17.26 3.75 11.93
N TYR A 424 -15.99 3.86 12.25
CA TYR A 424 -15.11 2.79 12.69
C TYR A 424 -14.29 3.26 13.88
N MET A 425 -14.11 2.37 14.87
CA MET A 425 -12.90 2.48 15.69
C MET A 425 -11.70 2.10 14.81
N LYS A 426 -10.58 2.81 14.90
CA LYS A 426 -9.46 2.64 13.95
C LYS A 426 -8.97 1.20 13.80
N GLN A 427 -8.99 0.40 14.88
CA GLN A 427 -8.60 -1.01 14.85
C GLN A 427 -9.58 -1.93 14.09
N HIS A 428 -10.80 -1.47 13.80
CA HIS A 428 -11.81 -2.17 13.01
C HIS A 428 -11.82 -1.75 11.53
N LEU A 429 -11.00 -0.77 11.13
CA LEU A 429 -10.83 -0.43 9.73
C LEU A 429 -10.27 -1.64 8.95
N PRO A 430 -10.61 -1.79 7.65
CA PRO A 430 -10.04 -2.84 6.82
C PRO A 430 -8.51 -2.84 6.90
N LYS A 431 -7.91 -3.99 7.24
CA LYS A 431 -6.46 -4.12 7.49
C LYS A 431 -5.59 -3.71 6.31
N ARG A 432 -6.08 -3.89 5.07
CA ARG A 432 -5.43 -3.38 3.84
C ARG A 432 -5.14 -1.88 3.84
N LEU A 433 -5.79 -1.09 4.70
CA LEU A 433 -5.56 0.35 4.80
C LEU A 433 -4.30 0.70 5.59
N HIS A 434 -3.82 -0.18 6.48
CA HIS A 434 -2.65 0.06 7.36
C HIS A 434 -2.69 1.47 7.99
N TYR A 435 -3.81 1.75 8.67
CA TYR A 435 -4.16 3.09 9.16
C TYR A 435 -4.75 3.06 10.58
N ALA A 436 -3.98 2.53 11.53
CA ALA A 436 -4.35 2.48 12.95
C ALA A 436 -3.18 2.75 13.91
N ASN A 437 -1.98 2.24 13.61
CA ASN A 437 -0.82 2.24 14.50
C ASN A 437 -0.04 3.56 14.51
N ASN A 438 -0.74 4.66 14.81
CA ASN A 438 -0.09 5.91 15.09
C ASN A 438 -0.94 6.74 16.06
N ARG A 439 -0.31 7.32 17.07
CA ARG A 439 -0.99 8.21 18.03
C ARG A 439 -1.62 9.46 17.41
N ARG A 440 -1.21 9.82 16.19
CA ARG A 440 -1.78 10.93 15.40
C ARG A 440 -3.06 10.54 14.66
N ILE A 441 -3.42 9.25 14.65
CA ILE A 441 -4.68 8.75 14.11
C ILE A 441 -5.66 8.64 15.27
N GLU A 442 -6.70 9.48 15.23
CA GLU A 442 -7.78 9.49 16.20
C GLU A 442 -8.51 8.13 16.25
N ASP A 443 -9.03 7.77 17.42
CA ASP A 443 -9.67 6.46 17.63
C ASP A 443 -10.95 6.28 16.81
N ILE A 444 -11.75 7.34 16.66
CA ILE A 444 -12.96 7.32 15.83
C ILE A 444 -12.63 7.86 14.44
N HIS A 445 -12.86 7.00 13.44
CA HIS A 445 -12.65 7.29 12.04
C HIS A 445 -13.97 7.12 11.27
N LEU A 446 -14.22 7.97 10.27
CA LEU A 446 -15.36 7.88 9.37
C LEU A 446 -14.84 7.57 7.97
N LEU A 447 -15.15 6.39 7.46
CA LEU A 447 -14.89 6.03 6.07
C LEU A 447 -16.04 6.59 5.23
N VAL A 448 -15.74 7.63 4.44
CA VAL A 448 -16.75 8.37 3.66
C VAL A 448 -16.93 7.72 2.30
N GLU A 449 -18.17 7.63 1.84
CA GLU A 449 -18.49 7.12 0.51
C GLU A 449 -17.88 8.01 -0.57
N ARG A 450 -17.45 7.43 -1.70
CA ARG A 450 -16.96 8.19 -2.85
C ARG A 450 -17.96 9.28 -3.23
N ARG A 451 -17.46 10.44 -3.68
CA ARG A 451 -18.27 11.63 -4.09
C ARG A 451 -18.91 12.43 -2.95
N TRP A 452 -18.81 11.98 -1.70
CA TRP A 452 -19.39 12.64 -0.53
C TRP A 452 -18.34 13.30 0.36
N HIS A 453 -18.78 14.29 1.13
CA HIS A 453 -18.04 14.85 2.26
C HIS A 453 -18.74 14.58 3.58
N VAL A 454 -17.96 14.59 4.66
CA VAL A 454 -18.47 14.74 6.02
C VAL A 454 -17.96 16.06 6.63
N ALA A 455 -18.87 16.81 7.24
CA ALA A 455 -18.58 18.03 7.96
C ALA A 455 -19.27 18.00 9.33
N ARG A 456 -18.84 18.88 10.24
CA ARG A 456 -19.34 18.87 11.61
C ARG A 456 -20.71 19.55 11.71
N LYS A 457 -20.89 20.71 11.07
CA LYS A 457 -22.18 21.41 10.94
C LYS A 457 -22.27 22.23 9.64
N PRO A 458 -23.48 22.61 9.17
CA PRO A 458 -23.66 23.36 7.92
C PRO A 458 -22.84 24.65 7.80
N LEU A 459 -22.60 25.34 8.92
CA LEU A 459 -21.79 26.57 8.97
C LEU A 459 -20.33 26.37 8.55
N ASP A 460 -19.82 25.14 8.61
CA ASP A 460 -18.45 24.82 8.22
C ASP A 460 -18.31 24.67 6.67
N VAL A 461 -19.43 24.66 5.94
CA VAL A 461 -19.48 24.52 4.48
C VAL A 461 -19.84 25.85 3.82
N TYR A 462 -18.86 26.48 3.19
CA TYR A 462 -19.03 27.77 2.54
C TYR A 462 -19.47 27.63 1.07
N LYS A 463 -20.72 28.00 0.79
CA LYS A 463 -21.25 28.18 -0.57
C LYS A 463 -21.04 29.62 -1.04
N LYS A 464 -20.83 29.82 -2.35
CA LYS A 464 -20.84 31.14 -2.99
C LYS A 464 -22.25 31.76 -2.91
N PRO A 465 -22.40 33.08 -3.10
CA PRO A 465 -23.72 33.73 -3.19
C PRO A 465 -24.63 33.11 -4.27
N SER A 466 -24.04 32.51 -5.30
CA SER A 466 -24.76 31.77 -6.36
C SER A 466 -25.29 30.40 -5.91
N GLY A 467 -25.10 30.00 -4.65
CA GLY A 467 -25.40 28.67 -4.13
C GLY A 467 -24.39 27.59 -4.52
N LYS A 468 -23.43 27.88 -5.41
CA LYS A 468 -22.43 26.92 -5.88
C LYS A 468 -21.22 26.83 -4.94
N CYS A 469 -20.53 25.70 -5.00
CA CYS A 469 -19.29 25.46 -4.26
C CYS A 469 -18.08 26.19 -4.82
N PHE A 470 -17.05 26.33 -3.97
CA PHE A 470 -15.71 26.75 -4.42
C PHE A 470 -14.95 25.61 -5.12
N PHE A 471 -15.35 24.36 -4.88
CA PHE A 471 -14.76 23.16 -5.46
C PHE A 471 -15.83 22.30 -6.15
N GLN A 472 -15.39 21.49 -7.10
CA GLN A 472 -16.16 20.47 -7.82
C GLN A 472 -15.43 19.10 -7.82
N GLY A 473 -14.22 19.05 -7.26
CA GLY A 473 -13.52 17.81 -7.02
C GLY A 473 -12.83 17.78 -5.66
N ASP A 474 -12.61 16.58 -5.14
CA ASP A 474 -11.78 16.29 -3.97
C ASP A 474 -11.29 14.83 -4.04
N HIS A 475 -10.40 14.46 -3.15
CA HIS A 475 -9.71 13.17 -3.04
C HIS A 475 -9.43 12.88 -1.56
N GLY A 476 -9.00 11.68 -1.17
CA GLY A 476 -8.77 11.28 0.23
C GLY A 476 -9.61 10.10 0.71
N PHE A 477 -10.50 9.61 -0.15
CA PHE A 477 -11.29 8.39 0.05
C PHE A 477 -10.41 7.14 0.16
N ASP A 478 -11.07 6.01 0.45
CA ASP A 478 -10.50 4.67 0.39
C ASP A 478 -9.62 4.47 -0.85
N ASN A 479 -8.38 3.98 -0.64
CA ASN A 479 -7.37 3.85 -1.67
C ASN A 479 -7.67 2.79 -2.73
N LYS A 480 -8.67 1.91 -2.53
CA LYS A 480 -9.13 0.99 -3.59
C LYS A 480 -10.06 1.66 -4.60
N VAL A 481 -10.67 2.80 -4.27
CA VAL A 481 -11.69 3.46 -5.12
C VAL A 481 -11.09 3.85 -6.47
N ASN A 482 -11.79 3.51 -7.57
CA ASN A 482 -11.32 3.74 -8.95
C ASN A 482 -10.89 5.19 -9.24
N SER A 483 -11.59 6.18 -8.70
CA SER A 483 -11.27 7.60 -8.91
C SER A 483 -10.02 8.08 -8.17
N MET A 484 -9.58 7.33 -7.15
CA MET A 484 -8.37 7.62 -6.37
C MET A 484 -7.12 6.98 -6.98
N GLN A 485 -7.26 6.07 -7.95
CA GLN A 485 -6.11 5.47 -8.61
C GLN A 485 -5.32 6.51 -9.41
N THR A 486 -3.99 6.40 -9.38
CA THR A 486 -3.07 7.39 -9.96
C THR A 486 -2.17 6.78 -11.04
N VAL A 487 -1.30 7.57 -11.64
CA VAL A 487 -0.47 7.17 -12.79
C VAL A 487 0.91 6.65 -12.37
N PHE A 488 1.43 5.69 -13.14
CA PHE A 488 2.84 5.31 -13.14
C PHE A 488 3.32 5.01 -14.57
N VAL A 489 4.44 5.61 -14.95
CA VAL A 489 5.21 5.30 -16.16
C VAL A 489 6.71 5.33 -15.83
N GLY A 490 7.43 4.27 -16.18
CA GLY A 490 8.89 4.21 -16.16
C GLY A 490 9.46 4.20 -17.58
N TYR A 491 10.38 5.12 -17.87
CA TYR A 491 11.05 5.23 -19.17
C TYR A 491 12.56 5.35 -18.96
N GLY A 492 13.37 4.77 -19.86
CA GLY A 492 14.83 4.81 -19.78
C GLY A 492 15.47 3.44 -19.94
N PRO A 493 16.80 3.35 -19.85
CA PRO A 493 17.56 2.14 -20.17
C PRO A 493 17.27 0.96 -19.23
N THR A 494 16.89 1.22 -17.98
CA THR A 494 16.70 0.18 -16.96
C THR A 494 15.27 -0.37 -16.96
N PHE A 495 14.28 0.40 -17.42
CA PHE A 495 12.90 -0.07 -17.58
C PHE A 495 12.74 -0.92 -18.84
N LYS A 496 11.74 -1.80 -18.86
CA LYS A 496 11.40 -2.54 -20.08
C LYS A 496 10.78 -1.63 -21.14
N TYR A 497 10.99 -1.99 -22.40
CA TYR A 497 10.45 -1.29 -23.56
C TYR A 497 9.04 -1.79 -23.89
N LYS A 498 8.13 -0.87 -24.25
CA LYS A 498 6.74 -1.11 -24.67
C LYS A 498 6.01 -2.16 -23.81
N THR A 499 6.15 -2.08 -22.49
CA THR A 499 5.65 -3.11 -21.58
C THR A 499 4.52 -2.58 -20.71
N LYS A 500 3.39 -3.28 -20.72
CA LYS A 500 2.30 -3.06 -19.76
C LYS A 500 2.47 -4.02 -18.59
N VAL A 501 2.42 -3.50 -17.36
CA VAL A 501 2.48 -4.29 -16.12
C VAL A 501 1.14 -4.23 -15.39
N PRO A 502 0.83 -5.20 -14.49
CA PRO A 502 -0.33 -5.11 -13.62
C PRO A 502 -0.28 -3.91 -12.66
N PRO A 503 -1.42 -3.48 -12.11
CA PRO A 503 -1.46 -2.54 -11.00
C PRO A 503 -0.65 -3.00 -9.80
N PHE A 504 0.00 -2.04 -9.14
CA PHE A 504 0.77 -2.22 -7.92
C PHE A 504 0.61 -1.00 -6.99
N GLU A 505 1.17 -1.07 -5.78
CA GLU A 505 1.06 -0.03 -4.75
C GLU A 505 2.27 0.90 -4.75
N ASN A 506 2.05 2.19 -4.47
CA ASN A 506 3.13 3.18 -4.46
C ASN A 506 4.21 2.94 -3.39
N ILE A 507 3.90 2.20 -2.32
CA ILE A 507 4.88 1.76 -1.30
C ILE A 507 6.04 0.94 -1.91
N GLU A 508 5.81 0.29 -3.05
CA GLU A 508 6.81 -0.57 -3.70
C GLU A 508 7.89 0.24 -4.44
N LEU A 509 7.61 1.51 -4.79
CA LEU A 509 8.51 2.31 -5.63
C LEU A 509 9.81 2.71 -4.94
N TYR A 510 9.83 2.84 -3.60
CA TYR A 510 11.08 3.15 -2.89
C TYR A 510 12.16 2.09 -3.12
N ASN A 511 11.78 0.81 -3.12
CA ASN A 511 12.71 -0.30 -3.42
C ASN A 511 13.21 -0.21 -4.87
N VAL A 512 12.32 0.01 -5.84
CA VAL A 512 12.69 0.17 -7.25
C VAL A 512 13.63 1.35 -7.45
N MET A 513 13.35 2.51 -6.83
CA MET A 513 14.23 3.68 -6.91
C MET A 513 15.60 3.41 -6.30
N CYS A 514 15.66 2.64 -5.21
CA CYS A 514 16.93 2.18 -4.66
C CYS A 514 17.68 1.26 -5.64
N ASP A 515 16.99 0.30 -6.28
CA ASP A 515 17.58 -0.61 -7.27
C ASP A 515 18.14 0.14 -8.51
N LEU A 516 17.38 1.12 -9.02
CA LEU A 516 17.80 1.99 -10.13
C LEU A 516 19.06 2.79 -9.79
N LEU A 517 19.20 3.17 -8.52
CA LEU A 517 20.33 3.95 -8.01
C LEU A 517 21.45 3.09 -7.42
N GLY A 518 21.33 1.76 -7.39
CA GLY A 518 22.30 0.87 -6.76
C GLY A 518 22.46 1.12 -5.25
N LEU A 519 21.35 1.44 -4.57
CA LEU A 519 21.28 1.69 -3.13
C LEU A 519 20.71 0.47 -2.42
N LYS A 520 21.16 0.23 -1.18
CA LYS A 520 20.45 -0.65 -0.25
C LYS A 520 19.27 0.11 0.36
N PRO A 521 18.02 -0.34 0.18
CA PRO A 521 16.86 0.32 0.79
C PRO A 521 16.91 0.20 2.33
N ALA A 522 16.41 1.21 3.03
CA ALA A 522 16.08 1.10 4.44
C ALA A 522 14.88 0.14 4.65
N PRO A 523 14.66 -0.39 5.86
CA PRO A 523 13.45 -1.17 6.16
C PRO A 523 12.20 -0.38 5.80
N ASN A 524 11.33 -0.98 4.98
CA ASN A 524 10.11 -0.38 4.46
C ASN A 524 9.01 -1.43 4.28
N ASN A 525 7.79 -1.00 3.94
CA ASN A 525 6.63 -1.89 3.81
C ASN A 525 6.52 -2.54 2.42
N GLY A 526 7.30 -2.09 1.42
CA GLY A 526 7.36 -2.71 0.11
C GLY A 526 7.98 -4.11 0.14
N THR A 527 7.60 -4.97 -0.79
CA THR A 527 8.13 -6.34 -0.93
C THR A 527 9.22 -6.37 -1.99
N HIS A 528 10.49 -6.24 -1.57
CA HIS A 528 11.63 -6.10 -2.48
C HIS A 528 11.74 -7.29 -3.48
N GLY A 529 11.62 -6.97 -4.77
CA GLY A 529 11.60 -7.94 -5.87
C GLY A 529 10.23 -8.17 -6.52
N SER A 530 9.12 -7.73 -5.89
CA SER A 530 7.76 -7.78 -6.46
C SER A 530 7.68 -7.05 -7.82
N LEU A 531 8.40 -5.93 -7.95
CA LEU A 531 8.41 -5.10 -9.17
C LEU A 531 9.57 -5.41 -10.13
N ASN A 532 10.29 -6.52 -9.97
CA ASN A 532 11.34 -6.92 -10.91
C ASN A 532 10.84 -7.03 -12.36
N HIS A 533 9.57 -7.35 -12.55
CA HIS A 533 8.96 -7.49 -13.87
C HIS A 533 8.82 -6.15 -14.64
N LEU A 534 9.04 -5.00 -13.99
CA LEU A 534 9.13 -3.68 -14.63
C LEU A 534 10.50 -3.42 -15.28
N LEU A 535 11.54 -4.12 -14.82
CA LEU A 535 12.93 -3.78 -15.10
C LEU A 535 13.55 -4.74 -16.13
N ARG A 536 14.44 -4.19 -16.97
CA ARG A 536 15.32 -4.94 -17.88
C ARG A 536 16.55 -5.46 -17.13
N THR A 537 17.17 -4.60 -16.34
CA THR A 537 18.37 -4.84 -15.53
C THR A 537 18.16 -4.28 -14.13
N ASN A 538 19.14 -4.44 -13.23
CA ASN A 538 19.05 -4.03 -11.82
C ASN A 538 17.88 -4.70 -11.07
N THR A 539 17.50 -5.92 -11.46
CA THR A 539 16.53 -6.69 -10.69
C THR A 539 17.14 -7.14 -9.37
N PHE A 540 16.38 -7.04 -8.30
CA PHE A 540 16.77 -7.61 -7.02
C PHE A 540 16.61 -9.13 -7.07
N ARG A 541 17.54 -9.89 -6.49
CA ARG A 541 17.40 -11.34 -6.36
C ARG A 541 16.86 -11.68 -4.97
N PRO A 542 15.53 -11.80 -4.79
CA PRO A 542 14.97 -12.10 -3.48
C PRO A 542 15.36 -13.51 -3.04
N THR A 543 15.51 -13.67 -1.73
CA THR A 543 15.75 -14.96 -1.08
C THR A 543 14.52 -15.31 -0.25
N MET A 544 14.12 -16.58 -0.32
CA MET A 544 12.96 -17.06 0.41
C MET A 544 13.27 -17.06 1.92
N PRO A 545 12.39 -16.52 2.79
CA PRO A 545 12.63 -16.52 4.23
C PRO A 545 12.90 -17.93 4.76
N GLU A 546 13.86 -18.06 5.67
CA GLU A 546 14.14 -19.33 6.32
C GLU A 546 13.02 -19.69 7.31
N GLU A 547 12.60 -20.95 7.32
CA GLU A 547 11.64 -21.44 8.30
C GLU A 547 12.31 -21.50 9.69
N VAL A 548 11.71 -20.83 10.68
CA VAL A 548 12.25 -20.76 12.04
C VAL A 548 11.82 -21.96 12.86
N THR A 549 10.57 -22.39 12.73
CA THR A 549 10.02 -23.53 13.48
C THR A 549 9.66 -24.68 12.54
N ARG A 550 10.33 -25.82 12.72
CA ARG A 550 9.93 -27.07 12.07
C ARG A 550 8.73 -27.69 12.79
N PRO A 551 7.78 -28.29 12.06
CA PRO A 551 6.63 -28.92 12.69
C PRO A 551 6.98 -30.28 13.31
N ASN A 552 6.14 -30.74 14.23
CA ASN A 552 6.06 -32.16 14.55
C ASN A 552 5.04 -32.89 13.66
N TYR A 553 5.13 -34.21 13.65
CA TYR A 553 4.23 -35.10 12.92
C TYR A 553 3.67 -36.15 13.88
N PRO A 554 2.70 -35.80 14.74
CA PRO A 554 2.21 -36.70 15.76
C PRO A 554 1.42 -37.87 15.15
N GLY A 555 1.76 -39.08 15.59
CA GLY A 555 0.94 -40.28 15.37
C GLY A 555 -0.19 -40.36 16.41
N ILE A 556 -0.96 -41.45 16.37
CA ILE A 556 -1.93 -41.74 17.43
C ILE A 556 -1.16 -42.07 18.71
N MET A 557 -1.34 -41.26 19.75
CA MET A 557 -0.62 -41.40 21.02
C MET A 557 -1.55 -41.56 22.23
N TYR A 558 -2.81 -41.14 22.10
CA TYR A 558 -3.77 -41.09 23.20
C TYR A 558 -5.00 -41.96 22.89
N LEU A 559 -5.68 -42.38 23.95
CA LEU A 559 -6.97 -43.05 23.89
C LEU A 559 -8.10 -42.06 24.13
N GLN A 560 -9.29 -42.36 23.64
CA GLN A 560 -10.49 -41.55 23.88
C GLN A 560 -10.76 -41.35 25.38
N SER A 561 -10.41 -42.32 26.21
CA SER A 561 -10.53 -42.28 27.67
C SER A 561 -9.64 -41.22 28.34
N ASP A 562 -8.62 -40.73 27.65
CA ASP A 562 -7.67 -39.75 28.20
C ASP A 562 -8.24 -38.32 28.15
N PHE A 563 -9.39 -38.12 27.49
CA PHE A 563 -9.97 -36.81 27.24
C PHE A 563 -11.20 -36.54 28.12
N ASP A 564 -11.07 -35.57 29.03
CA ASP A 564 -12.20 -34.99 29.77
C ASP A 564 -12.42 -33.52 29.36
N LEU A 565 -12.80 -33.33 28.09
CA LEU A 565 -12.96 -32.00 27.48
C LEU A 565 -14.42 -31.50 27.55
N GLY A 566 -15.34 -32.26 28.13
CA GLY A 566 -16.78 -31.96 28.12
C GLY A 566 -17.43 -31.94 26.72
N CYS A 567 -16.74 -32.51 25.72
CA CYS A 567 -17.21 -32.60 24.33
C CYS A 567 -18.11 -33.82 24.12
N THR A 568 -19.11 -33.68 23.26
CA THR A 568 -20.10 -34.73 22.95
C THR A 568 -20.27 -34.84 21.44
N CYS A 569 -20.48 -36.05 20.93
CA CYS A 569 -20.84 -36.28 19.54
C CYS A 569 -21.77 -37.50 19.49
N ASP A 570 -23.06 -37.25 19.25
CA ASP A 570 -24.10 -38.29 19.28
C ASP A 570 -24.11 -39.05 17.96
N ASP A 571 -23.52 -40.25 17.94
CA ASP A 571 -23.68 -41.18 16.83
C ASP A 571 -24.93 -42.04 17.08
N LYS A 572 -26.10 -41.57 16.64
CA LYS A 572 -27.36 -42.31 16.80
C LYS A 572 -27.52 -43.48 15.83
N VAL A 573 -26.50 -43.83 15.02
CA VAL A 573 -26.68 -44.84 13.96
C VAL A 573 -25.79 -46.08 14.09
N GLU A 574 -24.56 -46.07 14.62
CA GLU A 574 -23.73 -47.31 14.54
C GLU A 574 -22.74 -47.59 15.71
N PRO A 575 -22.33 -48.87 15.96
CA PRO A 575 -21.73 -49.34 17.22
C PRO A 575 -20.25 -48.96 17.44
N LYS A 576 -19.76 -49.15 18.68
CA LYS A 576 -18.39 -48.87 19.20
C LYS A 576 -17.20 -49.22 18.29
N ASN A 577 -17.33 -50.14 17.33
CA ASN A 577 -16.27 -50.53 16.37
C ASN A 577 -15.89 -49.42 15.36
N LYS A 578 -16.77 -48.47 15.06
CA LYS A 578 -16.52 -47.46 14.01
C LYS A 578 -15.59 -46.32 14.45
N LEU A 579 -15.51 -46.02 15.75
CA LEU A 579 -14.58 -45.02 16.29
C LEU A 579 -13.12 -45.49 16.17
N GLU A 580 -12.85 -46.77 16.37
CA GLU A 580 -11.54 -47.37 16.11
C GLU A 580 -11.20 -47.33 14.61
N GLU A 581 -12.17 -47.53 13.72
CA GLU A 581 -11.96 -47.38 12.28
C GLU A 581 -11.67 -45.93 11.87
N LEU A 582 -12.39 -44.95 12.44
CA LEU A 582 -12.12 -43.52 12.23
C LEU A 582 -10.72 -43.14 12.73
N ASN A 583 -10.32 -43.63 13.90
CA ASN A 583 -8.98 -43.39 14.44
C ASN A 583 -7.89 -44.06 13.59
N LYS A 584 -8.10 -45.29 13.08
CA LYS A 584 -7.17 -45.96 12.15
C LYS A 584 -6.95 -45.15 10.86
N ARG A 585 -7.91 -44.33 10.41
CA ARG A 585 -7.77 -43.48 9.21
C ARG A 585 -6.83 -42.28 9.40
N LEU A 586 -6.60 -41.86 10.65
CA LEU A 586 -5.68 -40.77 10.98
C LEU A 586 -4.20 -41.16 10.77
N HIS A 587 -3.90 -42.45 10.53
CA HIS A 587 -2.53 -43.00 10.50
C HIS A 587 -1.84 -43.03 9.12
N ILE A 588 -2.42 -42.47 8.05
CA ILE A 588 -1.87 -42.66 6.71
C ILE A 588 -0.91 -41.52 6.31
N LYS A 589 0.36 -41.68 6.72
CA LYS A 589 1.49 -41.54 5.80
C LYS A 589 2.58 -42.55 6.18
N GLY A 590 2.99 -43.36 5.21
CA GLY A 590 4.02 -44.39 5.37
C GLY A 590 5.31 -43.83 5.97
N SER A 591 5.72 -44.44 7.08
CA SER A 591 7.04 -44.37 7.65
C SER A 591 8.06 -44.99 6.69
N THR A 592 8.44 -44.26 5.65
CA THR A 592 9.66 -44.53 4.88
C THR A 592 10.43 -43.22 4.72
N GLU A 593 10.79 -42.61 5.83
CA GLU A 593 12.11 -42.01 5.95
C GLU A 593 12.85 -42.93 6.93
N GLU A 594 13.82 -43.68 6.43
CA GLU A 594 14.76 -44.40 7.29
C GLU A 594 15.33 -43.41 8.32
N PRO A 595 15.59 -43.84 9.56
CA PRO A 595 16.35 -43.01 10.48
C PRO A 595 17.68 -42.73 9.79
N PHE A 596 17.95 -41.48 9.43
CA PHE A 596 19.32 -41.06 9.21
C PHE A 596 20.08 -41.45 10.48
N GLY A 597 20.92 -42.48 10.35
CA GLY A 597 21.82 -42.93 11.38
C GLY A 597 22.62 -41.74 11.92
N PRO A 598 23.14 -41.84 13.16
CA PRO A 598 23.76 -40.73 13.85
C PRO A 598 24.78 -40.03 12.93
N LEU A 599 24.60 -38.70 12.82
CA LEU A 599 25.55 -37.77 12.22
C LEU A 599 26.98 -38.28 12.42
N SER A 600 27.70 -38.50 11.31
CA SER A 600 29.10 -38.90 11.37
C SER A 600 29.84 -37.84 12.18
N GLN A 601 30.37 -38.25 13.33
CA GLN A 601 31.32 -37.46 14.10
C GLN A 601 32.44 -37.01 13.17
N THR A 602 32.65 -35.71 13.05
CA THR A 602 33.86 -35.10 12.53
C THR A 602 35.05 -35.65 13.32
N HIS A 603 35.74 -36.64 12.77
CA HIS A 603 36.97 -37.15 13.35
C HIS A 603 38.12 -36.21 12.99
N MET A 604 38.56 -35.41 13.95
CA MET A 604 39.90 -34.82 13.93
C MET A 604 40.94 -35.94 14.10
N LYS A 605 41.71 -36.26 13.06
CA LYS A 605 42.88 -37.14 13.17
C LYS A 605 44.15 -36.31 13.23
N LYS A 606 44.92 -36.48 14.31
CA LYS A 606 46.32 -36.03 14.44
C LYS A 606 47.17 -36.91 13.53
N LEU A 607 47.90 -36.31 12.58
CA LEU A 607 48.91 -37.00 11.80
C LEU A 607 50.30 -36.59 12.31
N TYR A 608 51.15 -37.60 12.58
CA TYR A 608 52.56 -37.40 12.90
C TYR A 608 53.36 -37.47 11.59
N THR A 609 54.18 -36.45 11.34
CA THR A 609 55.28 -36.55 10.37
C THR A 609 56.60 -36.78 11.14
N PRO A 610 57.64 -37.35 10.51
CA PRO A 610 58.89 -37.72 11.19
C PRO A 610 59.67 -36.56 11.84
N ASN A 611 59.26 -35.30 11.67
CA ASN A 611 60.02 -34.12 12.10
C ASN A 611 59.27 -33.20 13.10
N GLY A 612 58.21 -33.66 13.76
CA GLY A 612 57.77 -33.06 15.03
C GLY A 612 56.97 -31.75 15.03
N GLU A 613 56.37 -31.32 13.92
CA GLU A 613 55.44 -30.16 13.90
C GLU A 613 53.98 -30.58 13.60
N THR A 614 53.01 -30.02 14.34
CA THR A 614 51.56 -30.33 14.24
C THR A 614 50.75 -29.24 13.53
N THR A 615 49.94 -29.61 12.52
CA THR A 615 48.88 -28.76 11.91
C THR A 615 47.57 -29.54 11.68
N TRP A 616 46.43 -28.84 11.67
CA TRP A 616 45.08 -29.40 11.47
C TRP A 616 44.47 -28.91 10.15
N GLY A 617 43.86 -29.80 9.36
CA GLY A 617 43.19 -29.44 8.08
C GLY A 617 41.92 -30.27 7.80
N ILE A 618 40.95 -29.64 7.12
CA ILE A 618 39.63 -30.20 6.74
C ILE A 618 39.62 -30.46 5.22
N PHE A 619 39.12 -31.63 4.77
CA PHE A 619 38.97 -31.97 3.35
C PHE A 619 37.49 -32.18 2.98
N GLU A 620 37.06 -31.59 1.86
CA GLU A 620 35.79 -31.87 1.16
C GLU A 620 36.07 -32.63 -0.14
N ALA A 621 35.31 -33.69 -0.43
CA ALA A 621 35.42 -34.46 -1.67
C ALA A 621 34.18 -34.26 -2.57
N THR A 622 34.39 -33.78 -3.79
CA THR A 622 33.39 -33.66 -4.86
C THR A 622 33.33 -34.95 -5.69
N LYS A 623 32.12 -35.41 -6.07
CA LYS A 623 31.93 -36.44 -7.12
C LYS A 623 30.97 -35.97 -8.22
N ARG A 624 31.45 -36.17 -9.45
CA ARG A 624 30.88 -35.84 -10.76
C ARG A 624 29.96 -36.99 -11.22
N ALA A 625 28.83 -36.69 -11.86
CA ALA A 625 27.92 -37.69 -12.43
C ALA A 625 28.00 -37.71 -13.96
N GLU A 626 28.21 -38.90 -14.54
CA GLU A 626 28.11 -39.18 -15.97
C GLU A 626 26.77 -39.88 -16.29
N THR A 627 26.18 -39.53 -17.44
CA THR A 627 24.95 -40.07 -17.99
C THR A 627 25.22 -41.26 -18.93
N ARG A 628 24.45 -42.35 -18.80
CA ARG A 628 24.30 -43.37 -19.85
C ARG A 628 22.85 -43.82 -20.00
N LYS A 629 22.34 -43.70 -21.22
CA LYS A 629 21.10 -44.30 -21.75
C LYS A 629 21.31 -45.79 -22.05
N PHE A 630 20.30 -46.62 -21.81
CA PHE A 630 20.08 -47.88 -22.54
C PHE A 630 18.58 -48.11 -22.78
N ARG A 631 18.28 -48.75 -23.92
CA ARG A 631 16.96 -49.00 -24.53
C ARG A 631 16.79 -50.51 -24.73
N GLY A 632 15.61 -51.08 -24.47
CA GLY A 632 15.18 -52.36 -25.09
C GLY A 632 14.39 -53.39 -24.25
N SER A 633 13.06 -53.33 -24.35
CA SER A 633 12.05 -54.41 -24.58
C SER A 633 12.23 -55.85 -24.04
N LYS A 634 11.25 -56.35 -23.25
CA LYS A 634 10.22 -57.33 -23.68
C LYS A 634 9.24 -57.71 -22.55
N ASN A 635 8.02 -58.05 -22.99
CA ASN A 635 6.82 -58.45 -22.24
C ASN A 635 7.00 -59.63 -21.28
N GLU A 636 6.37 -59.55 -20.11
CA GLU A 636 5.63 -60.66 -19.51
C GLU A 636 4.38 -60.12 -18.80
N ILE A 637 3.23 -60.69 -19.15
CA ILE A 637 1.91 -60.38 -18.61
C ILE A 637 1.76 -61.11 -17.28
N LYS A 638 1.62 -60.37 -16.19
CA LYS A 638 0.90 -60.80 -14.99
C LYS A 638 -0.09 -59.70 -14.63
N GLU A 639 -1.37 -60.02 -14.74
CA GLU A 639 -2.46 -59.21 -14.19
C GLU A 639 -2.14 -58.86 -12.72
N ASN A 640 -2.13 -57.58 -12.41
CA ASN A 640 -2.00 -57.12 -11.04
C ASN A 640 -3.21 -56.23 -10.73
N VAL A 641 -4.17 -56.83 -10.04
CA VAL A 641 -5.20 -56.16 -9.27
C VAL A 641 -4.49 -55.41 -8.14
N ASN A 642 -4.31 -54.10 -8.28
CA ASN A 642 -4.28 -53.16 -7.15
C ASN A 642 -4.28 -51.73 -7.67
N GLY A 643 -5.33 -50.99 -7.29
CA GLY A 643 -5.52 -49.58 -7.63
C GLY A 643 -4.41 -48.70 -7.07
N ASN A 644 -3.98 -47.74 -7.90
CA ASN A 644 -3.05 -46.68 -7.53
C ASN A 644 -3.57 -45.89 -6.31
N PHE A 645 -2.86 -45.95 -5.20
CA PHE A 645 -2.93 -44.93 -4.15
C PHE A 645 -1.96 -43.80 -4.53
N GLU A 646 -2.47 -42.67 -5.00
CA GLU A 646 -1.68 -41.43 -5.07
C GLU A 646 -1.40 -40.90 -3.64
N PRO A 647 -0.20 -40.35 -3.37
CA PRO A 647 0.14 -39.86 -2.04
C PRO A 647 -0.64 -38.59 -1.67
N ARG A 648 -1.45 -38.67 -0.59
CA ARG A 648 -2.38 -37.63 -0.06
C ARG A 648 -1.82 -36.20 0.12
N LYS A 649 -0.50 -36.02 0.21
CA LYS A 649 0.15 -34.70 0.38
C LYS A 649 -0.04 -33.79 -0.85
N GLU A 650 -0.38 -34.37 -2.00
CA GLU A 650 -0.47 -33.64 -3.27
C GLU A 650 -1.81 -32.91 -3.46
N ARG A 651 -2.90 -33.32 -2.81
CA ARG A 651 -4.24 -32.81 -3.14
C ARG A 651 -4.62 -31.49 -2.48
N HIS A 652 -4.23 -31.30 -1.21
CA HIS A 652 -4.73 -30.21 -0.37
C HIS A 652 -3.67 -29.15 -0.04
N LEU A 653 -2.41 -29.37 -0.40
CA LEU A 653 -1.29 -28.48 -0.14
C LEU A 653 -0.53 -28.14 -1.43
N LEU A 654 -1.29 -27.68 -2.43
CA LEU A 654 -0.83 -27.51 -3.82
C LEU A 654 0.44 -26.68 -3.98
N TYR A 655 0.67 -25.72 -3.08
CA TYR A 655 1.75 -24.73 -3.19
C TYR A 655 2.82 -24.88 -2.10
N GLY A 656 2.87 -26.06 -1.48
CA GLY A 656 3.71 -26.35 -0.32
C GLY A 656 3.17 -25.77 0.98
N ARG A 657 3.68 -26.32 2.09
CA ARG A 657 3.28 -25.93 3.43
C ARG A 657 3.66 -24.47 3.73
N PRO A 658 2.80 -23.67 4.37
CA PRO A 658 3.19 -22.38 4.93
C PRO A 658 4.34 -22.55 5.93
N ALA A 659 5.45 -21.84 5.76
CA ALA A 659 6.55 -21.85 6.73
C ALA A 659 6.24 -20.93 7.91
N VAL A 660 6.61 -21.36 9.12
CA VAL A 660 6.42 -20.57 10.33
C VAL A 660 7.71 -19.78 10.64
N LEU A 661 7.62 -18.44 10.61
CA LEU A 661 8.78 -17.54 10.68
C LEU A 661 9.11 -17.03 12.09
N TYR A 662 8.50 -17.60 13.12
CA TYR A 662 8.75 -17.28 14.52
C TYR A 662 8.90 -18.57 15.34
N ARG A 663 9.46 -18.45 16.55
CA ARG A 663 9.66 -19.60 17.46
C ARG A 663 8.34 -19.99 18.10
N THR A 664 7.91 -21.23 17.88
CA THR A 664 6.68 -21.78 18.44
C THR A 664 6.75 -23.31 18.47
N ARG A 665 5.64 -23.98 18.79
CA ARG A 665 5.47 -25.43 18.66
C ARG A 665 4.14 -25.72 17.98
N TYR A 666 4.19 -26.49 16.89
CA TYR A 666 3.00 -26.84 16.13
C TYR A 666 3.17 -28.18 15.40
N ASP A 667 2.04 -28.79 15.09
CA ASP A 667 1.93 -30.14 14.54
C ASP A 667 1.27 -30.12 13.16
N ILE A 668 1.74 -30.96 12.23
CA ILE A 668 1.00 -31.20 10.99
C ILE A 668 -0.02 -32.30 11.20
N LEU A 669 -1.28 -31.98 10.98
CA LEU A 669 -2.40 -32.91 11.07
C LEU A 669 -2.97 -33.18 9.68
N TYR A 670 -2.90 -34.45 9.28
CA TYR A 670 -3.42 -34.94 8.00
C TYR A 670 -4.84 -35.48 8.16
N HIS A 671 -5.71 -35.16 7.20
CA HIS A 671 -7.07 -35.66 7.10
C HIS A 671 -7.38 -36.02 5.65
N ASN A 672 -8.56 -36.61 5.40
CA ASN A 672 -8.93 -36.96 4.03
C ASN A 672 -9.15 -35.72 3.14
N ASP A 673 -9.73 -34.66 3.71
CA ASP A 673 -10.22 -33.50 2.95
C ASP A 673 -9.41 -32.21 3.20
N PHE A 674 -8.48 -32.21 4.17
CA PHE A 674 -7.68 -31.06 4.54
C PHE A 674 -6.37 -31.42 5.27
N GLU A 675 -5.44 -30.47 5.30
CA GLU A 675 -4.21 -30.51 6.11
C GLU A 675 -4.15 -29.24 6.97
N SER A 676 -3.67 -29.33 8.21
CA SER A 676 -3.54 -28.17 9.09
C SER A 676 -2.21 -28.15 9.85
N GLY A 677 -1.78 -26.94 10.24
CA GLY A 677 -0.67 -26.71 11.15
C GLY A 677 -1.20 -26.29 12.53
N TYR A 678 -1.39 -27.25 13.44
CA TYR A 678 -1.99 -27.06 14.76
C TYR A 678 -1.00 -26.50 15.78
N SER A 679 -1.26 -25.31 16.35
CA SER A 679 -0.41 -24.72 17.39
C SER A 679 -0.75 -25.32 18.76
N GLU A 680 0.23 -25.94 19.41
CA GLU A 680 0.11 -26.36 20.81
C GLU A 680 0.06 -25.15 21.77
N ILE A 681 0.54 -23.98 21.32
CA ILE A 681 0.59 -22.74 22.13
C ILE A 681 -0.76 -22.01 22.10
N PHE A 682 -1.37 -21.88 20.93
CA PHE A 682 -2.64 -21.18 20.75
C PHE A 682 -3.85 -22.13 20.79
N LEU A 683 -3.61 -23.44 20.97
CA LEU A 683 -4.63 -24.49 21.05
C LEU A 683 -5.51 -24.59 19.80
N MET A 684 -5.04 -24.11 18.64
CA MET A 684 -5.80 -24.11 17.38
C MET A 684 -4.87 -24.10 16.16
N PRO A 685 -5.35 -24.41 14.94
CA PRO A 685 -4.55 -24.28 13.74
C PRO A 685 -4.09 -22.84 13.49
N LEU A 686 -2.81 -22.68 13.17
CA LEU A 686 -2.29 -21.47 12.54
C LEU A 686 -2.85 -21.31 11.13
N TRP A 687 -3.02 -22.44 10.43
CA TRP A 687 -3.57 -22.51 9.08
C TRP A 687 -4.21 -23.88 8.85
N THR A 688 -5.25 -23.91 8.02
CA THR A 688 -5.90 -25.10 7.48
C THR A 688 -6.05 -24.96 5.97
N SER A 689 -5.56 -25.93 5.21
CA SER A 689 -5.50 -25.94 3.74
C SER A 689 -6.36 -27.07 3.18
N TYR A 690 -7.21 -26.76 2.19
CA TYR A 690 -8.07 -27.71 1.50
C TYR A 690 -8.34 -27.29 0.06
N THR A 691 -8.75 -28.22 -0.79
CA THR A 691 -8.99 -27.97 -2.22
C THR A 691 -10.41 -28.40 -2.57
N VAL A 692 -11.18 -27.49 -3.13
CA VAL A 692 -12.57 -27.70 -3.55
C VAL A 692 -12.61 -27.72 -5.07
N SER A 693 -12.91 -28.88 -5.65
CA SER A 693 -13.03 -29.00 -7.11
C SER A 693 -14.30 -28.31 -7.61
N LYS A 694 -14.36 -28.03 -8.92
CA LYS A 694 -15.56 -27.48 -9.56
C LYS A 694 -16.81 -28.32 -9.29
N GLN A 695 -16.68 -29.64 -9.27
CA GLN A 695 -17.75 -30.62 -9.09
C GLN A 695 -18.07 -30.95 -7.62
N ALA A 696 -17.34 -30.39 -6.65
CA ALA A 696 -17.54 -30.71 -5.23
C ALA A 696 -19.00 -30.46 -4.79
N GLU A 697 -19.60 -31.38 -4.06
CA GLU A 697 -20.95 -31.23 -3.54
C GLU A 697 -20.97 -30.56 -2.17
N VAL A 698 -22.02 -29.79 -1.89
CA VAL A 698 -22.25 -29.21 -0.56
C VAL A 698 -23.31 -30.06 0.14
N SER A 699 -22.95 -30.62 1.29
CA SER A 699 -23.85 -31.46 2.07
C SER A 699 -24.25 -30.79 3.38
N GLY A 700 -25.48 -31.01 3.83
CA GLY A 700 -25.94 -30.54 5.14
C GLY A 700 -25.16 -31.17 6.30
N ILE A 701 -25.25 -30.55 7.48
CA ILE A 701 -24.83 -31.20 8.73
C ILE A 701 -26.06 -31.94 9.27
N PRO A 702 -26.00 -33.26 9.47
CA PRO A 702 -27.08 -34.00 10.10
C PRO A 702 -27.41 -33.43 11.48
N GLU A 703 -28.70 -33.39 11.86
CA GLU A 703 -29.16 -32.74 13.09
C GLU A 703 -28.44 -33.27 14.35
N HIS A 704 -28.19 -34.58 14.42
CA HIS A 704 -27.46 -35.24 15.51
C HIS A 704 -25.98 -34.83 15.61
N LEU A 705 -25.39 -34.27 14.54
CA LEU A 705 -24.00 -33.80 14.52
C LEU A 705 -23.86 -32.28 14.71
N THR A 706 -24.96 -31.54 14.89
CA THR A 706 -24.93 -30.07 14.98
C THR A 706 -24.04 -29.56 16.13
N SER A 707 -24.01 -30.30 17.24
CA SER A 707 -23.19 -29.99 18.42
C SER A 707 -21.99 -30.94 18.58
N CYS A 708 -21.67 -31.72 17.55
CA CYS A 708 -20.60 -32.71 17.60
C CYS A 708 -19.23 -32.03 17.67
N VAL A 709 -18.45 -32.40 18.69
CA VAL A 709 -17.01 -32.14 18.76
C VAL A 709 -16.31 -33.40 19.24
N ARG A 710 -15.24 -33.80 18.56
CA ARG A 710 -14.48 -35.03 18.82
C ARG A 710 -13.06 -34.72 19.28
N PRO A 711 -12.55 -35.39 20.33
CA PRO A 711 -11.12 -35.36 20.65
C PRO A 711 -10.26 -35.84 19.49
N ASP A 712 -9.04 -35.30 19.39
CA ASP A 712 -8.03 -35.74 18.42
C ASP A 712 -6.94 -36.53 19.16
N VAL A 713 -6.93 -37.85 18.95
CA VAL A 713 -6.02 -38.80 19.61
C VAL A 713 -4.53 -38.62 19.29
N ARG A 714 -4.18 -37.68 18.41
CA ARG A 714 -2.80 -37.30 18.09
C ARG A 714 -2.28 -36.18 18.99
N VAL A 715 -3.18 -35.38 19.56
CA VAL A 715 -2.83 -34.20 20.37
C VAL A 715 -3.20 -34.45 21.83
N SER A 716 -2.31 -34.06 22.75
CA SER A 716 -2.55 -34.23 24.18
C SER A 716 -3.81 -33.47 24.64
N PRO A 717 -4.56 -33.99 25.63
CA PRO A 717 -5.65 -33.23 26.25
C PRO A 717 -5.22 -31.85 26.77
N SER A 718 -3.98 -31.71 27.27
CA SER A 718 -3.45 -30.42 27.76
C SER A 718 -3.20 -29.39 26.66
N PHE A 719 -3.03 -29.85 25.42
CA PHE A 719 -2.89 -29.01 24.24
C PHE A 719 -4.15 -29.00 23.39
N SER A 720 -5.30 -29.39 23.95
CA SER A 720 -6.60 -29.40 23.29
C SER A 720 -7.53 -28.37 23.93
N GLN A 721 -8.46 -27.82 23.13
CA GLN A 721 -9.51 -26.97 23.66
C GLN A 721 -10.57 -27.78 24.41
N SER A 722 -11.21 -27.17 25.41
CA SER A 722 -12.31 -27.77 26.16
C SER A 722 -13.67 -27.24 25.69
N CYS A 723 -14.59 -28.14 25.36
CA CYS A 723 -15.97 -27.78 25.03
C CYS A 723 -16.73 -27.22 26.25
N LEU A 724 -16.28 -27.50 27.47
CA LEU A 724 -16.86 -26.92 28.68
C LEU A 724 -16.68 -25.40 28.73
N ALA A 725 -15.55 -24.88 28.26
CA ALA A 725 -15.30 -23.43 28.20
C ALA A 725 -16.37 -22.74 27.31
N TYR A 726 -16.65 -23.31 26.14
CA TYR A 726 -17.69 -22.80 25.23
C TYR A 726 -19.12 -22.98 25.73
N LYS A 727 -19.38 -23.99 26.57
CA LYS A 727 -20.69 -24.17 27.21
C LYS A 727 -20.92 -23.14 28.32
N ASN A 728 -19.86 -22.73 29.00
CA ASN A 728 -19.90 -21.76 30.10
C ASN A 728 -19.93 -20.32 29.60
N ASP A 729 -19.20 -20.02 28.52
CA ASP A 729 -19.16 -18.69 27.90
C ASP A 729 -20.47 -18.40 27.16
N LYS A 730 -21.20 -17.37 27.60
CA LYS A 730 -22.49 -17.00 27.00
C LYS A 730 -22.36 -16.15 25.74
N GLN A 731 -21.19 -15.58 25.48
CA GLN A 731 -20.95 -14.68 24.36
C GLN A 731 -20.17 -15.36 23.23
N MET A 732 -19.30 -16.32 23.57
CA MET A 732 -18.45 -17.01 22.62
C MET A 732 -19.04 -18.35 22.19
N SER A 733 -19.00 -18.62 20.88
CA SER A 733 -19.27 -19.95 20.31
C SER A 733 -18.00 -20.46 19.65
N TYR A 734 -18.11 -21.52 18.85
CA TYR A 734 -16.99 -22.06 18.08
C TYR A 734 -17.39 -22.26 16.61
N GLY A 735 -16.41 -22.21 15.72
CA GLY A 735 -16.54 -22.60 14.32
C GLY A 735 -15.44 -23.58 13.91
N PHE A 736 -15.44 -23.95 12.63
CA PHE A 736 -14.47 -24.88 12.06
C PHE A 736 -13.74 -24.23 10.88
N LEU A 737 -12.43 -24.44 10.77
CA LEU A 737 -11.63 -23.89 9.68
C LEU A 737 -11.83 -24.66 8.37
N PHE A 738 -11.74 -25.99 8.42
CA PHE A 738 -12.28 -26.84 7.36
C PHE A 738 -13.78 -27.06 7.60
N PRO A 739 -14.67 -26.70 6.65
CA PRO A 739 -16.10 -26.77 6.88
C PRO A 739 -16.66 -28.20 6.71
N PRO A 740 -17.47 -28.69 7.68
CA PRO A 740 -18.16 -29.98 7.53
C PRO A 740 -19.10 -30.05 6.31
N TYR A 741 -19.49 -28.90 5.74
CA TYR A 741 -20.35 -28.83 4.55
C TYR A 741 -19.68 -29.34 3.27
N LEU A 742 -18.34 -29.32 3.22
CA LEU A 742 -17.54 -29.68 2.04
C LEU A 742 -16.83 -31.04 2.20
N SER A 743 -17.26 -31.85 3.17
CA SER A 743 -16.73 -33.20 3.38
C SER A 743 -16.94 -34.07 2.14
N SER A 744 -15.94 -34.82 1.69
CA SER A 744 -16.04 -35.65 0.49
C SER A 744 -16.96 -36.87 0.67
N SER A 745 -17.16 -37.31 1.91
CA SER A 745 -18.09 -38.39 2.26
C SER A 745 -18.66 -38.20 3.68
N PRO A 746 -19.75 -38.88 4.04
CA PRO A 746 -20.29 -38.88 5.41
C PRO A 746 -19.25 -39.31 6.45
N GLU A 747 -18.36 -40.24 6.12
CA GLU A 747 -17.31 -40.70 7.03
C GLU A 747 -16.19 -39.66 7.19
N ALA A 748 -15.78 -39.01 6.10
CA ALA A 748 -14.76 -37.94 6.15
C ALA A 748 -15.27 -36.70 6.91
N LYS A 749 -16.59 -36.50 6.98
CA LYS A 749 -17.21 -35.41 7.76
C LYS A 749 -16.85 -35.47 9.24
N TYR A 750 -16.60 -36.64 9.81
CA TYR A 750 -16.19 -36.79 11.20
C TYR A 750 -14.81 -36.18 11.50
N ASP A 751 -13.93 -36.06 10.50
CA ASP A 751 -12.63 -35.38 10.65
C ASP A 751 -12.83 -33.87 10.83
N ALA A 752 -13.85 -33.29 10.19
CA ALA A 752 -14.15 -31.87 10.29
C ALA A 752 -14.61 -31.46 11.71
N PHE A 753 -15.16 -32.40 12.49
CA PHE A 753 -15.61 -32.18 13.87
C PHE A 753 -14.52 -32.41 14.93
N LEU A 754 -13.27 -32.65 14.53
CA LEU A 754 -12.16 -32.74 15.48
C LEU A 754 -11.94 -31.42 16.21
N VAL A 755 -11.64 -31.50 17.51
CA VAL A 755 -11.33 -30.35 18.38
C VAL A 755 -10.12 -29.55 17.85
N THR A 756 -9.22 -30.21 17.14
CA THR A 756 -8.06 -29.60 16.47
C THR A 756 -8.39 -28.81 15.21
N ASN A 757 -9.64 -28.85 14.72
CA ASN A 757 -10.15 -28.00 13.63
C ASN A 757 -11.05 -26.85 14.16
N MET A 758 -11.32 -26.83 15.47
CA MET A 758 -12.22 -25.89 16.13
C MET A 758 -11.52 -24.58 16.50
N VAL A 759 -12.24 -23.46 16.36
CA VAL A 759 -11.75 -22.11 16.68
C VAL A 759 -12.86 -21.26 17.33
N PRO A 760 -12.53 -20.34 18.26
CA PRO A 760 -13.55 -19.53 18.96
C PRO A 760 -14.14 -18.45 18.06
N MET A 761 -15.45 -18.51 17.82
CA MET A 761 -16.16 -17.55 16.96
C MET A 761 -17.41 -16.99 17.64
N TYR A 762 -17.55 -15.67 17.67
CA TYR A 762 -18.77 -15.00 18.09
C TYR A 762 -19.96 -15.45 17.23
N PRO A 763 -21.16 -15.63 17.80
CA PRO A 763 -22.36 -15.98 17.04
C PRO A 763 -22.64 -15.05 15.85
N ALA A 764 -22.41 -13.74 16.01
CA ALA A 764 -22.53 -12.76 14.94
C ALA A 764 -21.57 -13.06 13.77
N PHE A 765 -20.31 -13.35 14.06
CA PHE A 765 -19.30 -13.70 13.07
C PHE A 765 -19.57 -15.05 12.40
N LYS A 766 -20.14 -16.02 13.13
CA LYS A 766 -20.52 -17.32 12.54
C LYS A 766 -21.49 -17.19 11.37
N ARG A 767 -22.34 -16.15 11.32
CA ARG A 767 -23.20 -15.87 10.16
C ARG A 767 -22.37 -15.58 8.91
N VAL A 768 -21.36 -14.72 9.05
CA VAL A 768 -20.39 -14.40 7.98
C VAL A 768 -19.62 -15.66 7.58
N TRP A 769 -19.02 -16.35 8.55
CA TRP A 769 -18.16 -17.51 8.29
C TRP A 769 -18.92 -18.68 7.63
N ASN A 770 -20.12 -19.00 8.13
CA ASN A 770 -20.94 -20.08 7.58
C ASN A 770 -21.41 -19.76 6.15
N TYR A 771 -21.78 -18.50 5.87
CA TYR A 771 -22.14 -18.10 4.52
C TYR A 771 -20.94 -18.19 3.56
N PHE A 772 -19.77 -17.70 3.99
CA PHE A 772 -18.53 -17.83 3.24
C PHE A 772 -18.23 -19.30 2.89
N GLN A 773 -18.18 -20.16 3.90
CA GLN A 773 -17.81 -21.56 3.73
C GLN A 773 -18.83 -22.37 2.92
N ARG A 774 -20.13 -22.21 3.21
CA ARG A 774 -21.20 -23.00 2.60
C ARG A 774 -21.55 -22.52 1.19
N VAL A 775 -21.54 -21.21 0.95
CA VAL A 775 -22.04 -20.60 -0.29
C VAL A 775 -20.90 -20.08 -1.15
N LEU A 776 -20.06 -19.19 -0.61
CA LEU A 776 -19.06 -18.47 -1.42
C LEU A 776 -17.90 -19.37 -1.87
N VAL A 777 -17.37 -20.24 -1.02
CA VAL A 777 -16.30 -21.18 -1.43
C VAL A 777 -16.78 -22.08 -2.58
N LYS A 778 -18.02 -22.57 -2.53
CA LYS A 778 -18.61 -23.36 -3.63
C LYS A 778 -18.83 -22.52 -4.90
N LYS A 779 -19.31 -21.28 -4.76
CA LYS A 779 -19.44 -20.32 -5.87
C LYS A 779 -18.08 -20.10 -6.56
N TYR A 780 -17.04 -19.80 -5.79
CA TYR A 780 -15.68 -19.60 -6.31
C TYR A 780 -15.12 -20.86 -6.98
N ALA A 781 -15.32 -22.04 -6.40
CA ALA A 781 -14.93 -23.30 -7.01
C ALA A 781 -15.63 -23.53 -8.37
N SER A 782 -16.91 -23.15 -8.48
CA SER A 782 -17.66 -23.26 -9.74
C SER A 782 -17.12 -22.30 -10.81
N GLU A 783 -16.92 -21.04 -10.44
CA GLU A 783 -16.51 -19.95 -11.33
C GLU A 783 -15.05 -20.05 -11.77
N ARG A 784 -14.16 -20.56 -10.91
CA ARG A 784 -12.70 -20.56 -11.11
C ARG A 784 -12.12 -21.93 -11.44
N ASN A 785 -12.98 -22.90 -11.77
CA ASN A 785 -12.60 -24.29 -12.06
C ASN A 785 -11.85 -24.97 -10.92
N GLY A 786 -12.43 -24.88 -9.72
CA GLY A 786 -11.83 -25.33 -8.47
C GLY A 786 -10.97 -24.25 -7.81
N VAL A 787 -10.85 -24.35 -6.49
CA VAL A 787 -10.05 -23.44 -5.67
C VAL A 787 -9.32 -24.19 -4.57
N ASN A 788 -8.11 -23.76 -4.25
CA ASN A 788 -7.45 -24.10 -3.00
C ASN A 788 -7.68 -22.98 -2.00
N VAL A 789 -8.03 -23.35 -0.76
CA VAL A 789 -8.37 -22.42 0.31
C VAL A 789 -7.44 -22.68 1.49
N ILE A 790 -6.80 -21.61 1.98
CA ILE A 790 -6.04 -21.62 3.23
C ILE A 790 -6.68 -20.62 4.19
N SER A 791 -7.17 -21.09 5.33
CA SER A 791 -7.84 -20.26 6.33
C SER A 791 -7.19 -20.41 7.71
N GLY A 792 -7.26 -19.37 8.54
CA GLY A 792 -6.72 -19.41 9.90
C GLY A 792 -7.04 -18.16 10.73
N PRO A 793 -6.70 -18.17 12.03
CA PRO A 793 -6.87 -17.05 12.93
C PRO A 793 -5.77 -15.99 12.75
N ILE A 794 -6.06 -14.75 13.14
CA ILE A 794 -5.11 -13.65 13.30
C ILE A 794 -5.26 -13.06 14.70
N PHE A 795 -4.13 -12.76 15.33
CA PHE A 795 -4.04 -12.04 16.61
C PHE A 795 -3.27 -10.74 16.35
N ASP A 796 -3.95 -9.61 16.55
CA ASP A 796 -3.45 -8.25 16.30
C ASP A 796 -4.26 -7.27 17.19
N TYR A 797 -4.01 -7.36 18.49
CA TYR A 797 -4.68 -6.62 19.57
C TYR A 797 -4.11 -5.23 19.81
N ASP A 798 -2.89 -4.99 19.34
CA ASP A 798 -2.25 -3.67 19.34
C ASP A 798 -2.34 -2.97 17.99
N TYR A 799 -3.05 -3.57 17.02
CA TYR A 799 -3.43 -2.99 15.74
C TYR A 799 -2.25 -2.47 14.92
N ASP A 800 -1.08 -3.12 15.08
CA ASP A 800 0.18 -2.77 14.41
C ASP A 800 0.35 -3.44 13.03
N GLY A 801 -0.57 -4.34 12.65
CA GLY A 801 -0.53 -5.04 11.38
C GLY A 801 0.47 -6.21 11.36
N LEU A 802 1.00 -6.61 12.51
CA LEU A 802 1.95 -7.70 12.68
C LEU A 802 1.37 -8.80 13.57
N HIS A 803 2.02 -9.96 13.56
CA HIS A 803 1.65 -11.08 14.43
C HIS A 803 1.91 -10.76 15.91
N ASP A 804 0.88 -10.92 16.75
CA ASP A 804 1.00 -10.78 18.19
C ASP A 804 1.77 -11.94 18.85
N THR A 805 2.66 -11.59 19.79
CA THR A 805 3.15 -12.54 20.77
C THR A 805 2.10 -12.83 21.85
N GLN A 806 2.26 -13.92 22.60
CA GLN A 806 1.26 -14.38 23.57
C GLN A 806 0.94 -13.33 24.66
N ASP A 807 1.91 -12.48 25.02
CA ASP A 807 1.75 -11.39 25.99
C ASP A 807 0.89 -10.22 25.48
N LYS A 808 0.76 -10.05 24.15
CA LYS A 808 -0.09 -9.02 23.55
C LYS A 808 -1.56 -9.44 23.48
N ILE A 809 -1.87 -10.73 23.62
CA ILE A 809 -3.24 -11.26 23.56
C ILE A 809 -4.05 -10.79 24.78
N LYS A 810 -5.23 -10.20 24.54
CA LYS A 810 -6.03 -9.55 25.60
C LYS A 810 -7.34 -10.25 25.93
N GLN A 811 -7.83 -11.18 25.10
CA GLN A 811 -9.10 -11.87 25.35
C GLN A 811 -8.95 -13.38 25.15
N TYR A 812 -9.65 -14.13 26.01
CA TYR A 812 -9.68 -15.58 26.04
C TYR A 812 -11.12 -16.03 26.26
N VAL A 813 -11.46 -17.24 25.80
CA VAL A 813 -12.76 -17.87 26.09
C VAL A 813 -12.91 -18.02 27.60
N GLU A 814 -14.10 -17.70 28.13
CA GLU A 814 -14.34 -17.58 29.57
C GLU A 814 -13.83 -18.80 30.37
N GLY A 815 -13.03 -18.52 31.41
CA GLY A 815 -12.49 -19.55 32.30
C GLY A 815 -11.43 -20.47 31.67
N SER A 816 -10.83 -20.08 30.54
CA SER A 816 -9.83 -20.90 29.82
C SER A 816 -8.60 -20.09 29.38
N SER A 817 -7.61 -20.78 28.81
CA SER A 817 -6.45 -20.19 28.15
C SER A 817 -6.60 -20.15 26.62
N ILE A 818 -7.81 -20.35 26.08
CA ILE A 818 -8.06 -20.38 24.63
C ILE A 818 -8.14 -18.94 24.12
N PRO A 819 -7.17 -18.46 23.32
CA PRO A 819 -7.13 -17.07 22.89
C PRO A 819 -8.20 -16.78 21.83
N ILE A 820 -8.77 -15.58 21.85
CA ILE A 820 -9.80 -15.17 20.88
C ILE A 820 -9.11 -14.42 19.71
N PRO A 821 -9.21 -14.87 18.46
CA PRO A 821 -8.64 -14.15 17.32
C PRO A 821 -9.28 -12.76 17.16
N THR A 822 -8.50 -11.76 16.75
CA THR A 822 -9.05 -10.45 16.38
C THR A 822 -9.65 -10.48 14.97
N HIS A 823 -9.14 -11.36 14.10
CA HIS A 823 -9.60 -11.55 12.72
C HIS A 823 -9.48 -13.02 12.31
N TYR A 824 -10.16 -13.38 11.21
CA TYR A 824 -9.94 -14.62 10.48
C TYR A 824 -9.54 -14.32 9.05
N TYR A 825 -8.52 -15.01 8.55
CA TYR A 825 -8.10 -14.87 7.17
C TYR A 825 -8.56 -16.04 6.30
N SER A 826 -8.66 -15.78 5.00
CA SER A 826 -8.75 -16.82 3.99
C SER A 826 -8.02 -16.40 2.71
N ILE A 827 -7.23 -17.32 2.14
CA ILE A 827 -6.52 -17.18 0.86
C ILE A 827 -7.15 -18.16 -0.11
N VAL A 828 -7.77 -17.64 -1.18
CA VAL A 828 -8.46 -18.43 -2.21
C VAL A 828 -7.67 -18.36 -3.52
N THR A 829 -7.07 -19.48 -3.90
CA THR A 829 -6.16 -19.60 -5.05
C THR A 829 -6.75 -20.51 -6.12
N SER A 830 -6.58 -20.14 -7.39
CA SER A 830 -6.91 -20.96 -8.56
C SER A 830 -5.85 -20.79 -9.64
N CYS A 831 -5.99 -21.51 -10.76
CA CYS A 831 -5.20 -21.19 -11.95
C CYS A 831 -5.66 -19.86 -12.56
N LEU A 832 -4.73 -19.07 -13.10
CA LEU A 832 -5.07 -17.85 -13.86
C LEU A 832 -5.75 -18.21 -15.18
N ASP A 833 -5.28 -19.27 -15.83
CA ASP A 833 -5.99 -19.93 -16.92
C ASP A 833 -7.12 -20.80 -16.34
N PHE A 834 -8.34 -20.24 -16.30
CA PHE A 834 -9.51 -20.90 -15.71
C PHE A 834 -9.97 -22.15 -16.48
N THR A 835 -9.38 -22.45 -17.65
CA THR A 835 -9.64 -23.73 -18.35
C THR A 835 -8.97 -24.91 -17.65
N GLN A 836 -7.90 -24.65 -16.87
CA GLN A 836 -7.20 -25.65 -16.07
C GLN A 836 -7.80 -25.70 -14.66
N PRO A 837 -7.95 -26.90 -14.07
CA PRO A 837 -8.41 -26.99 -12.70
C PRO A 837 -7.30 -26.58 -11.72
N ALA A 838 -7.68 -26.05 -10.55
CA ALA A 838 -6.70 -25.50 -9.60
C ALA A 838 -5.59 -26.49 -9.17
N ASP A 839 -5.90 -27.78 -9.10
CA ASP A 839 -4.98 -28.87 -8.73
C ASP A 839 -4.06 -29.32 -9.88
N LYS A 840 -4.29 -28.86 -11.11
CA LYS A 840 -3.45 -29.14 -12.29
C LYS A 840 -3.15 -27.85 -13.05
N CYS A 841 -2.64 -26.85 -12.34
CA CYS A 841 -2.27 -25.57 -12.92
C CYS A 841 -0.79 -25.56 -13.34
N ASP A 842 -0.53 -25.47 -14.64
CA ASP A 842 0.82 -25.38 -15.19
C ASP A 842 1.34 -23.92 -15.22
N GLY A 843 0.41 -22.95 -15.21
CA GLY A 843 0.66 -21.54 -15.44
C GLY A 843 0.73 -20.64 -14.19
N PRO A 844 0.60 -19.32 -14.36
CA PRO A 844 0.46 -18.38 -13.26
C PRO A 844 -0.79 -18.65 -12.41
N LEU A 845 -0.72 -18.27 -11.14
CA LEU A 845 -1.83 -18.39 -10.20
C LEU A 845 -2.69 -17.12 -10.19
N SER A 846 -3.96 -17.29 -9.82
CA SER A 846 -4.87 -16.20 -9.48
C SER A 846 -5.23 -16.31 -8.00
N VAL A 847 -5.24 -15.19 -7.27
CA VAL A 847 -5.47 -15.18 -5.82
C VAL A 847 -6.44 -14.06 -5.42
N SER A 848 -7.31 -14.36 -4.45
CA SER A 848 -8.14 -13.39 -3.73
C SER A 848 -8.07 -13.76 -2.25
N SER A 849 -7.82 -12.78 -1.39
CA SER A 849 -7.67 -13.04 0.05
C SER A 849 -8.47 -12.04 0.87
N PHE A 850 -8.78 -12.40 2.11
CA PHE A 850 -9.62 -11.61 3.01
C PHE A 850 -9.06 -11.66 4.43
N ILE A 851 -9.23 -10.58 5.18
CA ILE A 851 -8.95 -10.51 6.63
C ILE A 851 -10.22 -9.98 7.30
N LEU A 852 -11.07 -10.89 7.78
CA LEU A 852 -12.40 -10.57 8.27
C LEU A 852 -12.36 -10.23 9.77
N PRO A 853 -12.88 -9.08 10.21
CA PRO A 853 -12.85 -8.69 11.62
C PRO A 853 -13.75 -9.59 12.47
N HIS A 854 -13.19 -10.17 13.52
CA HIS A 854 -13.90 -11.05 14.43
C HIS A 854 -14.62 -10.24 15.50
N ARG A 855 -15.83 -9.78 15.17
CA ARG A 855 -16.63 -8.89 16.02
C ARG A 855 -17.83 -9.61 16.69
N PRO A 856 -18.25 -9.15 17.88
CA PRO A 856 -19.40 -9.71 18.61
C PRO A 856 -20.75 -9.31 18.00
N ASP A 857 -20.77 -8.33 17.09
CA ASP A 857 -21.93 -7.80 16.39
C ASP A 857 -21.62 -7.61 14.89
N ASN A 858 -22.67 -7.40 14.09
CA ASN A 858 -22.57 -7.09 12.66
C ASN A 858 -22.98 -5.64 12.36
N GLU A 859 -22.75 -4.71 13.29
CA GLU A 859 -23.16 -3.30 13.14
C GLU A 859 -22.44 -2.56 12.00
N GLU A 860 -21.31 -3.10 11.54
CA GLU A 860 -20.65 -2.62 10.32
C GLU A 860 -21.55 -2.77 9.08
N SER A 861 -22.36 -3.83 9.03
CA SER A 861 -23.29 -4.10 7.94
C SER A 861 -24.69 -3.68 8.37
N CYS A 862 -25.14 -2.50 7.93
CA CYS A 862 -26.44 -1.95 8.32
C CYS A 862 -27.63 -2.85 7.91
N ASN A 863 -27.44 -3.69 6.89
CA ASN A 863 -28.44 -4.65 6.40
C ASN A 863 -28.28 -6.04 7.04
N SER A 864 -27.52 -6.18 8.14
CA SER A 864 -27.25 -7.48 8.75
C SER A 864 -28.48 -8.16 9.35
N ALA A 865 -29.59 -7.44 9.54
CA ALA A 865 -30.87 -8.03 9.91
C ALA A 865 -31.51 -8.86 8.76
N GLU A 866 -31.07 -8.63 7.52
CA GLU A 866 -31.49 -9.41 6.35
C GLU A 866 -30.72 -10.73 6.22
N ASP A 867 -31.12 -11.54 5.24
CA ASP A 867 -30.42 -12.77 4.85
C ASP A 867 -28.95 -12.49 4.48
N GLU A 868 -28.06 -13.41 4.81
CA GLU A 868 -26.61 -13.26 4.60
C GLU A 868 -26.24 -12.94 3.15
N SER A 869 -27.04 -13.39 2.18
CA SER A 869 -26.82 -13.09 0.75
C SER A 869 -26.91 -11.61 0.39
N LYS A 870 -27.50 -10.77 1.26
CA LYS A 870 -27.70 -9.34 1.03
C LYS A 870 -26.54 -8.47 1.50
N TRP A 871 -25.66 -8.97 2.37
CA TRP A 871 -24.66 -8.12 3.03
C TRP A 871 -23.29 -8.77 3.26
N VAL A 872 -23.18 -10.11 3.33
CA VAL A 872 -21.91 -10.77 3.66
C VAL A 872 -20.87 -10.60 2.56
N GLU A 873 -21.27 -10.70 1.28
CA GLU A 873 -20.33 -10.50 0.17
C GLU A 873 -19.80 -9.05 0.13
N GLU A 874 -20.63 -8.05 0.47
CA GLU A 874 -20.20 -6.65 0.60
C GLU A 874 -19.14 -6.47 1.69
N LEU A 875 -19.38 -7.05 2.88
CA LEU A 875 -18.42 -7.03 3.99
C LEU A 875 -17.10 -7.69 3.59
N ILE A 876 -17.15 -8.87 2.97
CA ILE A 876 -15.96 -9.59 2.51
C ILE A 876 -15.18 -8.78 1.47
N LYS A 877 -15.87 -8.14 0.52
CA LYS A 877 -15.24 -7.26 -0.49
C LYS A 877 -14.59 -6.03 0.14
N MET A 878 -15.17 -5.47 1.20
CA MET A 878 -14.58 -4.35 1.95
C MET A 878 -13.27 -4.74 2.63
N HIS A 879 -13.24 -5.95 3.21
CA HIS A 879 -12.12 -6.56 3.94
C HIS A 879 -11.24 -7.47 3.08
N THR A 880 -11.21 -7.23 1.77
CA THR A 880 -10.20 -7.81 0.86
C THR A 880 -8.79 -7.45 1.33
N ALA A 881 -7.84 -8.34 1.09
CA ALA A 881 -6.45 -8.19 1.54
C ALA A 881 -5.47 -8.81 0.54
N ARG A 882 -4.21 -8.38 0.62
CA ARG A 882 -3.09 -9.04 -0.05
C ARG A 882 -2.73 -10.28 0.75
N VAL A 883 -2.15 -11.29 0.10
CA VAL A 883 -1.53 -12.40 0.85
C VAL A 883 -0.42 -11.84 1.74
N ARG A 884 0.30 -10.82 1.28
CA ARG A 884 1.37 -10.19 2.05
C ARG A 884 0.88 -9.59 3.38
N ASP A 885 -0.33 -9.04 3.42
CA ASP A 885 -0.92 -8.53 4.67
C ASP A 885 -1.15 -9.67 5.67
N ILE A 886 -1.61 -10.83 5.17
CA ILE A 886 -1.79 -12.04 6.00
C ILE A 886 -0.44 -12.56 6.49
N GLU A 887 0.61 -12.57 5.65
CA GLU A 887 1.96 -12.97 6.07
C GLU A 887 2.51 -12.11 7.20
N HIS A 888 2.27 -10.79 7.17
CA HIS A 888 2.66 -9.89 8.25
C HIS A 888 1.91 -10.21 9.56
N LEU A 889 0.59 -10.36 9.48
CA LEU A 889 -0.31 -10.62 10.63
C LEU A 889 -0.19 -12.02 11.23
N THR A 890 0.38 -12.98 10.50
CA THR A 890 0.48 -14.39 10.94
C THR A 890 1.91 -14.87 11.11
N SER A 891 2.89 -14.13 10.57
CA SER A 891 4.28 -14.58 10.44
C SER A 891 4.40 -15.95 9.76
N LEU A 892 3.52 -16.21 8.80
CA LEU A 892 3.57 -17.34 7.88
C LEU A 892 4.13 -16.90 6.52
N ASP A 893 4.76 -17.82 5.79
CA ASP A 893 5.19 -17.59 4.41
C ASP A 893 4.58 -18.64 3.46
N PHE A 894 3.75 -18.18 2.52
CA PHE A 894 2.97 -19.02 1.60
C PHE A 894 3.68 -19.23 0.25
N PHE A 895 3.16 -20.15 -0.57
CA PHE A 895 3.60 -20.39 -1.96
C PHE A 895 5.09 -20.72 -2.13
N ARG A 896 5.66 -21.47 -1.18
CA ARG A 896 7.10 -21.82 -1.15
C ARG A 896 7.48 -22.89 -2.17
N LYS A 897 6.52 -23.72 -2.59
CA LYS A 897 6.72 -24.76 -3.60
C LYS A 897 5.76 -24.55 -4.75
N THR A 898 6.23 -23.85 -5.78
CA THR A 898 5.49 -23.64 -7.03
C THR A 898 6.42 -23.83 -8.22
N SER A 899 5.86 -23.97 -9.42
CA SER A 899 6.62 -23.95 -10.69
C SER A 899 7.03 -22.54 -11.12
N ARG A 900 6.66 -21.49 -10.36
CA ARG A 900 6.89 -20.09 -10.70
C ARG A 900 8.19 -19.58 -10.11
N SER A 901 8.74 -18.53 -10.72
CA SER A 901 9.89 -17.84 -10.14
C SER A 901 9.50 -17.12 -8.85
N TYR A 902 10.44 -16.97 -7.91
CA TYR A 902 10.13 -16.31 -6.65
C TYR A 902 9.68 -14.84 -6.81
N PRO A 903 10.28 -14.01 -7.71
CA PRO A 903 9.75 -12.68 -7.99
C PRO A 903 8.29 -12.67 -8.48
N GLU A 904 7.87 -13.63 -9.31
CA GLU A 904 6.45 -13.75 -9.70
C GLU A 904 5.54 -14.08 -8.52
N ILE A 905 6.02 -14.91 -7.59
CA ILE A 905 5.31 -15.20 -6.33
C ILE A 905 5.23 -13.96 -5.44
N LEU A 906 6.28 -13.11 -5.38
CA LEU A 906 6.20 -11.84 -4.66
C LEU A 906 5.16 -10.90 -5.29
N THR A 907 5.11 -10.80 -6.62
CA THR A 907 4.04 -10.06 -7.32
C THR A 907 2.67 -10.59 -6.93
N LEU A 908 2.48 -11.91 -6.97
CA LEU A 908 1.24 -12.57 -6.57
C LEU A 908 0.86 -12.25 -5.11
N LYS A 909 1.84 -12.25 -4.20
CA LYS A 909 1.60 -11.96 -2.78
C LYS A 909 1.19 -10.51 -2.53
N THR A 910 1.68 -9.58 -3.33
CA THR A 910 1.32 -8.14 -3.28
C THR A 910 0.03 -7.78 -4.03
N TYR A 911 -0.54 -8.72 -4.78
CA TYR A 911 -1.79 -8.49 -5.51
C TYR A 911 -2.95 -8.26 -4.53
N LEU A 912 -3.77 -7.25 -4.82
CA LEU A 912 -5.01 -6.96 -4.12
C LEU A 912 -6.17 -7.05 -5.11
N HIS A 913 -7.13 -7.92 -4.83
CA HIS A 913 -8.35 -8.02 -5.61
C HIS A 913 -9.36 -6.95 -5.15
N THR A 914 -9.63 -5.94 -5.97
CA THR A 914 -10.31 -4.71 -5.53
C THR A 914 -11.84 -4.71 -5.68
N TYR A 915 -12.40 -5.61 -6.49
CA TYR A 915 -13.83 -5.71 -6.83
C TYR A 915 -14.44 -4.45 -7.50
N GLU A 916 -13.64 -3.44 -7.83
CA GLU A 916 -14.14 -2.17 -8.42
C GLU A 916 -14.54 -2.26 -9.90
N SER A 917 -14.24 -3.38 -10.57
CA SER A 917 -14.73 -3.66 -11.92
C SER A 917 -16.06 -4.43 -11.91
N GLU A 918 -16.51 -4.87 -10.74
CA GLU A 918 -17.77 -5.62 -10.54
C GLU A 918 -18.92 -4.74 -9.99
N ILE A 919 -18.58 -3.49 -9.63
CA ILE A 919 -19.50 -2.44 -9.13
C ILE A 919 -19.57 -1.37 -10.22
#